data_AF-F4MR96-F1
#
_entry.id   AF-F4MR96-F1
#
_cell.length_a   1.000
_cell.length_b   1.000
_cell.length_c   1.000
_cell.angle_alpha   90.00
_cell.angle_beta   90.00
_cell.angle_gamma   90.00
#
_symmetry.space_group_name_H-M   'P 1'
#
loop_
_entity.id
_entity.type
_entity.pdbx_description
1 polymer ?
#
loop_
_entity_poly.entity_id
_entity_poly.type
_entity_poly.pdbx_seq_one_letter_code
_entity_poly.pdbx_strand_id
1 'polypeptide(L)'
;MGYKNLSTNNTINKQDDELRQLEKELEQIKYEIKTREDKIKSLDLKDAKDIQNINTKIKLLKQQEEQIKDKLTKDNNVINKLNEDIRLFKAEVKTKKEQKDKLETQLNKLKEQKNQTNKKQVLVNTRISWLKDQLNSSNIDYDNLKKLIETYKNDLSKLEKDKLDKLKNNSDLNKQLTRSKYLLFVLQAKIQKQKELQTELVELEEQKNNLQKTTKEKQQEINNKQVILNNSKDQLKQLVESTTKTKTELDNKTLELNQTSQKIKELEDKLNKLKSEISDLNKQKQEDLLKVKIDVQNNKNQLEQLQNQLDKTNQKIDELNQSIDQIKKSIKDKQTENQELDKQLKEKNTELEKLEKEKQKYLDSIEKLTKKSNDLEQTFKDILNSNKQKEQQIKTIEQEYNKFLKQHKLLSALKIDQNSQISSLSEDITVKKLIISNLEKTTSSQQKEVDKLSGEYNTIKKNLQDKSKELKEKTSEFLKLNNEKTDLEKQVKEFTEKQKELLKKQNQLSSEIKEIESKTSEIKSKLLKDDQGLKNIKEVIDGLNQKISELKHTNDNLTKANDKKDDIADQKAAEIVDLIKEIETKETKISQLDKEIRIVRKKHKELSIIESNLELSSEKTDEIIKKIKQELENTKNTWNEMVLKNTDIKKTIDEFIQTTKKWLDPKELSIHYSKYVSEMTEIKWKIAEKYKNIQQINAKFLDHKKNLEINISNLEKIVDYALNNNFLELID
;
A
#
# COMPACT_ATOMS: atom_id res chain seq x y z
N MET A 1 -89.03 -167.15 160.64
CA MET A 1 -90.44 -166.88 161.03
C MET A 1 -91.16 -166.42 159.77
N GLY A 2 -92.28 -166.91 159.24
CA GLY A 2 -93.11 -168.09 159.44
C GLY A 2 -94.34 -167.97 158.50
N TYR A 3 -94.75 -169.07 157.84
CA TYR A 3 -96.12 -169.46 157.40
C TYR A 3 -96.88 -168.65 156.29
N LYS A 4 -97.78 -169.15 155.40
CA LYS A 4 -98.39 -170.46 155.02
C LYS A 4 -99.29 -170.29 153.74
N ASN A 5 -99.48 -171.34 152.91
CA ASN A 5 -100.71 -171.95 152.27
C ASN A 5 -101.97 -171.12 151.87
N LEU A 6 -102.89 -171.48 150.93
CA LEU A 6 -103.32 -172.68 150.13
C LEU A 6 -104.22 -172.19 148.93
N SER A 7 -104.13 -172.75 147.71
CA SER A 7 -105.08 -173.59 146.91
C SER A 7 -106.51 -173.14 146.46
N THR A 8 -106.79 -173.45 145.16
CA THR A 8 -108.02 -173.88 144.42
C THR A 8 -109.16 -172.92 143.94
N ASN A 9 -109.48 -173.09 142.64
CA ASN A 9 -110.77 -172.98 141.87
C ASN A 9 -111.37 -171.66 141.33
N ASN A 10 -111.68 -171.70 140.01
CA ASN A 10 -112.67 -170.99 139.16
C ASN A 10 -112.66 -169.45 138.93
N THR A 11 -112.85 -169.10 137.62
CA THR A 11 -113.34 -167.83 137.00
C THR A 11 -112.28 -166.72 136.77
N ILE A 12 -111.62 -166.60 135.59
CA ILE A 12 -111.97 -165.97 134.27
C ILE A 12 -111.55 -164.48 134.11
N ASN A 13 -110.55 -164.29 133.24
CA ASN A 13 -110.21 -163.21 132.29
C ASN A 13 -110.13 -161.72 132.72
N LYS A 14 -108.99 -161.10 132.30
CA LYS A 14 -108.87 -159.74 131.68
C LYS A 14 -108.01 -158.67 132.40
N GLN A 15 -106.88 -158.99 133.03
CA GLN A 15 -105.95 -157.95 133.54
C GLN A 15 -104.45 -158.22 133.32
N ASP A 16 -104.09 -159.29 132.60
CA ASP A 16 -102.68 -159.64 132.34
C ASP A 16 -102.11 -158.97 131.07
N ASP A 17 -102.98 -158.35 130.26
CA ASP A 17 -102.58 -157.65 129.03
C ASP A 17 -102.20 -156.17 129.26
N GLU A 18 -102.65 -155.54 130.36
CA GLU A 18 -102.38 -154.12 130.63
C GLU A 18 -100.95 -153.87 131.14
N LEU A 19 -100.37 -154.86 131.83
CA LEU A 19 -99.05 -154.72 132.45
C LEU A 19 -97.90 -154.83 131.43
N ARG A 20 -98.10 -155.60 130.35
CA ARG A 20 -97.14 -155.69 129.24
C ARG A 20 -97.19 -154.50 128.29
N GLN A 21 -98.27 -153.71 128.32
CA GLN A 21 -98.42 -152.53 127.46
C GLN A 21 -97.71 -151.30 128.06
N LEU A 22 -97.76 -151.14 129.39
CA LEU A 22 -97.14 -150.01 130.09
C LEU A 22 -95.60 -150.06 130.13
N GLU A 23 -95.00 -151.26 130.18
CA GLU A 23 -93.53 -151.40 130.10
C GLU A 23 -92.96 -151.02 128.73
N LYS A 24 -93.75 -151.16 127.65
CA LYS A 24 -93.32 -150.73 126.31
C LYS A 24 -93.36 -149.22 126.13
N GLU A 25 -94.32 -148.53 126.76
CA GLU A 25 -94.44 -147.07 126.63
C GLU A 25 -93.35 -146.31 127.42
N LEU A 26 -92.91 -146.85 128.56
CA LEU A 26 -91.89 -146.19 129.38
C LEU A 26 -90.51 -146.14 128.70
N GLU A 27 -90.16 -147.19 127.94
CA GLU A 27 -88.85 -147.28 127.30
C GLU A 27 -88.77 -146.42 126.02
N GLN A 28 -89.91 -146.14 125.38
CA GLN A 28 -89.99 -145.26 124.23
C GLN A 28 -89.78 -143.78 124.62
N ILE A 29 -90.31 -143.35 125.77
CA ILE A 29 -90.17 -141.96 126.26
C ILE A 29 -88.73 -141.65 126.66
N LYS A 30 -87.98 -142.61 127.23
CA LYS A 30 -86.57 -142.41 127.58
C LYS A 30 -85.68 -142.18 126.36
N TYR A 31 -85.96 -142.85 125.24
CA TYR A 31 -85.19 -142.68 124.00
C TYR A 31 -85.44 -141.31 123.34
N GLU A 32 -86.67 -140.79 123.42
CA GLU A 32 -87.01 -139.49 122.84
C GLU A 32 -86.39 -138.30 123.57
N ILE A 33 -86.27 -138.35 124.90
CA ILE A 33 -85.68 -137.25 125.70
C ILE A 33 -84.19 -137.08 125.38
N LYS A 34 -83.43 -138.19 125.31
CA LYS A 34 -81.99 -138.14 125.02
C LYS A 34 -81.70 -137.59 123.61
N THR A 35 -82.56 -137.90 122.64
CA THR A 35 -82.42 -137.44 121.25
C THR A 35 -82.64 -135.92 121.12
N ARG A 36 -83.46 -135.30 121.98
CA ARG A 36 -83.71 -133.85 121.95
C ARG A 36 -82.59 -133.04 122.60
N GLU A 37 -81.97 -133.53 123.66
CA GLU A 37 -80.83 -132.85 124.31
C GLU A 37 -79.61 -132.72 123.39
N ASP A 38 -79.27 -133.78 122.64
CA ASP A 38 -78.14 -133.75 121.71
C ASP A 38 -78.36 -132.78 120.53
N LYS A 39 -79.63 -132.53 120.15
CA LYS A 39 -79.98 -131.59 119.08
C LYS A 39 -79.79 -130.13 119.51
N ILE A 40 -80.08 -129.79 120.76
CA ILE A 40 -79.97 -128.42 121.30
C ILE A 40 -78.50 -127.98 121.41
N LYS A 41 -77.59 -128.87 121.86
CA LYS A 41 -76.16 -128.53 121.94
C LYS A 41 -75.48 -128.29 120.58
N SER A 42 -76.04 -128.81 119.49
CA SER A 42 -75.48 -128.61 118.15
C SER A 42 -75.82 -127.24 117.53
N LEU A 43 -76.87 -126.57 118.00
CA LEU A 43 -77.33 -125.29 117.46
C LEU A 43 -76.51 -124.09 118.00
N ASP A 44 -76.11 -124.08 119.28
CA ASP A 44 -75.37 -122.96 119.89
C ASP A 44 -73.96 -122.74 119.32
N LEU A 45 -73.31 -123.78 118.78
CA LEU A 45 -71.95 -123.67 118.23
C LEU A 45 -71.89 -123.08 116.81
N LYS A 46 -73.02 -123.03 116.09
CA LYS A 46 -73.09 -122.52 114.71
C LYS A 46 -73.23 -120.99 114.67
N ASP A 47 -74.05 -120.43 115.57
CA ASP A 47 -74.35 -119.00 115.58
C ASP A 47 -73.14 -118.13 115.98
N ALA A 48 -72.23 -118.64 116.81
CA ALA A 48 -71.00 -117.93 117.17
C ALA A 48 -70.02 -117.72 115.99
N LYS A 49 -70.04 -118.60 114.98
CA LYS A 49 -69.10 -118.56 113.85
C LYS A 49 -69.53 -117.60 112.75
N ASP A 50 -70.83 -117.41 112.56
CA ASP A 50 -71.39 -116.50 111.54
C ASP A 50 -71.21 -115.02 111.92
N ILE A 51 -71.28 -114.67 113.21
CA ILE A 51 -71.06 -113.29 113.70
C ILE A 51 -69.61 -112.81 113.46
N GLN A 52 -68.62 -113.70 113.57
CA GLN A 52 -67.22 -113.33 113.40
C GLN A 52 -66.88 -112.95 111.94
N ASN A 53 -67.50 -113.61 110.96
CA ASN A 53 -67.31 -113.36 109.53
C ASN A 53 -67.88 -112.00 109.06
N ILE A 54 -69.00 -111.57 109.64
CA ILE A 54 -69.65 -110.29 109.28
C ILE A 54 -68.76 -109.10 109.68
N ASN A 55 -68.13 -109.15 110.84
CA ASN A 55 -67.26 -108.08 111.32
C ASN A 55 -66.01 -107.88 110.44
N THR A 56 -65.43 -108.97 109.91
CA THR A 56 -64.31 -108.87 108.97
C THR A 56 -64.72 -108.17 107.67
N LYS A 57 -65.95 -108.44 107.18
CA LYS A 57 -66.49 -107.83 105.96
C LYS A 57 -66.76 -106.33 106.11
N ILE A 58 -67.27 -105.89 107.26
CA ILE A 58 -67.50 -104.46 107.57
C ILE A 58 -66.18 -103.69 107.59
N LYS A 59 -65.10 -104.27 108.14
CA LYS A 59 -63.78 -103.61 108.20
C LYS A 59 -63.18 -103.38 106.79
N LEU A 60 -63.35 -104.34 105.88
CA LEU A 60 -62.91 -104.23 104.47
C LEU A 60 -63.67 -103.12 103.72
N LEU A 61 -64.99 -103.01 103.91
CA LEU A 61 -65.80 -101.99 103.24
C LEU A 61 -65.43 -100.57 103.69
N LYS A 62 -65.13 -100.34 104.98
CA LYS A 62 -64.64 -99.04 105.47
C LYS A 62 -63.29 -98.65 104.86
N GLN A 63 -62.39 -99.61 104.64
CA GLN A 63 -61.12 -99.34 103.95
C GLN A 63 -61.32 -98.94 102.48
N GLN A 64 -62.29 -99.55 101.79
CA GLN A 64 -62.64 -99.17 100.42
C GLN A 64 -63.27 -97.77 100.34
N GLU A 65 -64.13 -97.41 101.29
CA GLU A 65 -64.73 -96.07 101.37
C GLU A 65 -63.65 -94.98 101.49
N GLU A 66 -62.67 -95.17 102.38
CA GLU A 66 -61.58 -94.22 102.58
C GLU A 66 -60.71 -94.07 101.31
N GLN A 67 -60.39 -95.18 100.63
CA GLN A 67 -59.64 -95.16 99.38
C GLN A 67 -60.38 -94.43 98.25
N ILE A 68 -61.71 -94.57 98.17
CA ILE A 68 -62.52 -93.85 97.18
C ILE A 68 -62.49 -92.35 97.48
N LYS A 69 -62.59 -91.95 98.75
CA LYS A 69 -62.59 -90.56 99.19
C LYS A 69 -61.27 -89.84 98.87
N ASP A 70 -60.14 -90.53 99.11
CA ASP A 70 -58.81 -90.03 98.76
C ASP A 70 -58.67 -89.87 97.24
N LYS A 71 -59.15 -90.84 96.46
CA LYS A 71 -59.10 -90.78 94.99
C LYS A 71 -59.94 -89.61 94.45
N LEU A 72 -61.13 -89.40 95.00
CA LEU A 72 -62.03 -88.31 94.61
C LEU A 72 -61.43 -86.94 94.92
N THR A 73 -60.75 -86.80 96.07
CA THR A 73 -60.02 -85.59 96.43
C THR A 73 -58.86 -85.31 95.47
N LYS A 74 -58.14 -86.37 95.06
CA LYS A 74 -57.02 -86.28 94.10
C LYS A 74 -57.50 -85.89 92.70
N ASP A 75 -58.59 -86.50 92.23
CA ASP A 75 -59.19 -86.18 90.93
C ASP A 75 -59.72 -84.75 90.89
N ASN A 76 -60.32 -84.26 91.99
CA ASN A 76 -60.81 -82.88 92.07
C ASN A 76 -59.66 -81.86 92.01
N ASN A 77 -58.52 -82.16 92.62
CA ASN A 77 -57.31 -81.34 92.49
C ASN A 77 -56.75 -81.32 91.06
N VAL A 78 -56.81 -82.44 90.35
CA VAL A 78 -56.41 -82.52 88.93
C VAL A 78 -57.35 -81.71 88.04
N ILE A 79 -58.66 -81.79 88.28
CA ILE A 79 -59.67 -81.00 87.55
C ILE A 79 -59.44 -79.50 87.76
N ASN A 80 -59.19 -79.07 89.00
CA ASN A 80 -58.90 -77.66 89.29
C ASN A 80 -57.64 -77.16 88.58
N LYS A 81 -56.59 -77.98 88.52
CA LYS A 81 -55.36 -77.64 87.80
C LYS A 81 -55.59 -77.53 86.28
N LEU A 82 -56.32 -78.48 85.70
CA LEU A 82 -56.70 -78.46 84.28
C LEU A 82 -57.55 -77.23 83.91
N ASN A 83 -58.49 -76.83 84.78
CA ASN A 83 -59.28 -75.63 84.56
C ASN A 83 -58.41 -74.37 84.51
N GLU A 84 -57.39 -74.30 85.35
CA GLU A 84 -56.48 -73.15 85.37
C GLU A 84 -55.49 -73.16 84.20
N ASP A 85 -55.03 -74.34 83.77
CA ASP A 85 -54.27 -74.49 82.52
C ASP A 85 -55.10 -74.06 81.30
N ILE A 86 -56.38 -74.44 81.21
CA ILE A 86 -57.30 -74.02 80.13
C ILE A 86 -57.48 -72.49 80.12
N ARG A 87 -57.60 -71.88 81.30
CA ARG A 87 -57.72 -70.43 81.44
C ARG A 87 -56.46 -69.72 80.96
N LEU A 88 -55.28 -70.23 81.31
CA LEU A 88 -53.99 -69.72 80.84
C LEU A 88 -53.84 -69.86 79.32
N PHE A 89 -54.17 -71.03 78.76
CA PHE A 89 -54.15 -71.25 77.31
C PHE A 89 -55.07 -70.30 76.56
N LYS A 90 -56.27 -70.03 77.10
CA LYS A 90 -57.21 -69.08 76.49
C LYS A 90 -56.66 -67.65 76.46
N ALA A 91 -55.95 -67.24 77.51
CA ALA A 91 -55.27 -65.95 77.56
C ALA A 91 -54.08 -65.88 76.57
N GLU A 92 -53.32 -66.96 76.44
CA GLU A 92 -52.20 -67.07 75.50
C GLU A 92 -52.67 -67.02 74.03
N VAL A 93 -53.77 -67.71 73.70
CA VAL A 93 -54.38 -67.66 72.36
C VAL A 93 -54.85 -66.25 72.03
N LYS A 94 -55.44 -65.54 73.00
CA LYS A 94 -55.86 -64.15 72.82
C LYS A 94 -54.66 -63.22 72.52
N THR A 95 -53.58 -63.34 73.30
CA THR A 95 -52.36 -62.54 73.09
C THR A 95 -51.67 -62.86 71.77
N LYS A 96 -51.58 -64.14 71.38
CA LYS A 96 -51.04 -64.53 70.06
C LYS A 96 -51.88 -64.01 68.89
N LYS A 97 -53.20 -63.94 69.05
CA LYS A 97 -54.10 -63.36 68.04
C LYS A 97 -53.86 -61.85 67.89
N GLU A 98 -53.75 -61.12 69.00
CA GLU A 98 -53.42 -59.69 68.98
C GLU A 98 -52.02 -59.42 68.41
N GLN A 99 -51.04 -60.29 68.66
CA GLN A 99 -49.71 -60.21 68.05
C GLN A 99 -49.74 -60.44 66.53
N LYS A 100 -50.52 -61.43 66.07
CA LYS A 100 -50.73 -61.69 64.64
C LYS A 100 -51.31 -60.46 63.95
N ASP A 101 -52.37 -59.87 64.50
CA ASP A 101 -53.03 -58.70 63.90
C ASP A 101 -52.08 -57.48 63.82
N LYS A 102 -51.22 -57.28 64.84
CA LYS A 102 -50.17 -56.25 64.82
C LYS A 102 -49.12 -56.50 63.74
N LEU A 103 -48.65 -57.74 63.60
CA LEU A 103 -47.66 -58.12 62.58
C LEU A 103 -48.24 -57.99 61.17
N GLU A 104 -49.50 -58.33 60.97
CA GLU A 104 -50.20 -58.21 59.68
C GLU A 104 -50.35 -56.73 59.27
N THR A 105 -50.66 -55.87 60.25
CA THR A 105 -50.67 -54.41 60.05
C THR A 105 -49.28 -53.86 59.70
N GLN A 106 -48.22 -54.33 60.36
CA GLN A 106 -46.84 -53.93 60.05
C GLN A 106 -46.39 -54.43 58.67
N LEU A 107 -46.75 -55.66 58.30
CA LEU A 107 -46.44 -56.23 56.99
C LEU A 107 -47.09 -55.43 55.86
N ASN A 108 -48.33 -54.99 56.03
CA ASN A 108 -49.01 -54.15 55.05
C ASN A 108 -48.36 -52.76 54.94
N LYS A 109 -47.94 -52.15 56.05
CA LYS A 109 -47.15 -50.89 56.01
C LYS A 109 -45.83 -51.07 55.27
N LEU A 110 -45.12 -52.18 55.48
CA LEU A 110 -43.86 -52.48 54.79
C LEU A 110 -44.07 -52.71 53.28
N LYS A 111 -45.16 -53.37 52.88
CA LYS A 111 -45.53 -53.52 51.45
C LYS A 111 -45.80 -52.17 50.79
N GLU A 112 -46.51 -51.28 51.47
CA GLU A 112 -46.79 -49.91 50.99
C GLU A 112 -45.48 -49.11 50.81
N GLN A 113 -44.59 -49.18 51.81
CA GLN A 113 -43.27 -48.53 51.75
C GLN A 113 -42.39 -49.10 50.62
N LYS A 114 -42.42 -50.42 50.39
CA LYS A 114 -41.72 -51.06 49.28
C LYS A 114 -42.24 -50.55 47.93
N ASN A 115 -43.56 -50.45 47.77
CA ASN A 115 -44.16 -49.91 46.54
C ASN A 115 -43.79 -48.44 46.30
N GLN A 116 -43.78 -47.61 47.34
CA GLN A 116 -43.33 -46.22 47.24
C GLN A 116 -41.83 -46.12 46.87
N THR A 117 -41.01 -47.00 47.43
CA THR A 117 -39.57 -47.08 47.12
C THR A 117 -39.34 -47.50 45.67
N ASN A 118 -40.07 -48.49 45.18
CA ASN A 118 -40.01 -48.91 43.77
C ASN A 118 -40.42 -47.79 42.82
N LYS A 119 -41.48 -47.02 43.13
CA LYS A 119 -41.88 -45.85 42.34
C LYS A 119 -40.77 -44.79 42.30
N LYS A 120 -40.12 -44.50 43.44
CA LYS A 120 -38.97 -43.59 43.51
C LYS A 120 -37.78 -44.11 42.69
N GLN A 121 -37.51 -45.41 42.73
CA GLN A 121 -36.44 -46.03 41.96
C GLN A 121 -36.66 -45.92 40.45
N VAL A 122 -37.90 -46.12 39.97
CA VAL A 122 -38.23 -45.91 38.55
C VAL A 122 -38.01 -44.45 38.15
N LEU A 123 -38.48 -43.48 38.96
CA LEU A 123 -38.25 -42.06 38.72
C LEU A 123 -36.77 -41.69 38.64
N VAL A 124 -35.96 -42.22 39.56
CA VAL A 124 -34.51 -42.00 39.57
C VAL A 124 -33.86 -42.62 38.32
N ASN A 125 -34.24 -43.84 37.94
CA ASN A 125 -33.70 -44.49 36.75
C ASN A 125 -34.05 -43.74 35.46
N THR A 126 -35.28 -43.26 35.33
CA THR A 126 -35.70 -42.41 34.19
C THR A 126 -34.89 -41.11 34.16
N ARG A 127 -34.65 -40.48 35.32
CA ARG A 127 -33.84 -39.26 35.39
C ARG A 127 -32.37 -39.51 35.04
N ILE A 128 -31.80 -40.63 35.47
CA ILE A 128 -30.44 -41.04 35.11
C ILE A 128 -30.32 -41.27 33.61
N SER A 129 -31.30 -41.94 32.98
CA SER A 129 -31.33 -42.14 31.52
C SER A 129 -31.34 -40.81 30.79
N TRP A 130 -32.24 -39.89 31.17
CA TRP A 130 -32.31 -38.56 30.57
C TRP A 130 -31.01 -37.77 30.74
N LEU A 131 -30.38 -37.83 31.92
CA LEU A 131 -29.09 -37.15 32.16
C LEU A 131 -27.96 -37.75 31.30
N LYS A 132 -27.97 -39.06 31.05
CA LYS A 132 -27.01 -39.70 30.13
C LYS A 132 -27.20 -39.24 28.69
N ASP A 133 -28.44 -39.13 28.23
CA ASP A 133 -28.74 -38.66 26.88
C ASP A 133 -28.31 -37.19 26.69
N GLN A 134 -28.57 -36.34 27.69
CA GLN A 134 -28.11 -34.95 27.70
C GLN A 134 -26.58 -34.84 27.70
N LEU A 135 -25.89 -35.67 28.50
CA LEU A 135 -24.43 -35.70 28.55
C LEU A 135 -23.83 -36.14 27.20
N ASN A 136 -24.43 -37.14 26.55
CA ASN A 136 -24.00 -37.59 25.23
C ASN A 136 -24.17 -36.49 24.16
N SER A 137 -25.30 -35.78 24.17
CA SER A 137 -25.51 -34.62 23.28
C SER A 137 -24.47 -33.53 23.52
N SER A 138 -24.21 -33.17 24.78
CA SER A 138 -23.22 -32.15 25.12
C SER A 138 -21.79 -32.54 24.73
N ASN A 139 -21.44 -33.83 24.76
CA ASN A 139 -20.13 -34.32 24.32
C ASN A 139 -19.96 -34.20 22.80
N ILE A 140 -21.02 -34.45 22.03
CA ILE A 140 -21.02 -34.28 20.57
C ILE A 140 -20.79 -32.79 20.23
N ASP A 141 -21.48 -31.89 20.93
CA ASP A 141 -21.31 -30.44 20.74
C ASP A 141 -19.89 -29.99 21.11
N TYR A 142 -19.32 -30.52 22.19
CA TYR A 142 -17.94 -30.27 22.59
C TYR A 142 -16.93 -30.71 21.52
N ASP A 143 -17.07 -31.91 20.96
CA ASP A 143 -16.19 -32.41 19.90
C ASP A 143 -16.30 -31.60 18.61
N ASN A 144 -17.51 -31.15 18.26
CA ASN A 144 -17.73 -30.27 17.12
C ASN A 144 -17.07 -28.90 17.33
N LEU A 145 -17.21 -28.30 18.50
CA LEU A 145 -16.54 -27.05 18.85
C LEU A 145 -15.01 -27.19 18.83
N LYS A 146 -14.48 -28.31 19.32
CA LYS A 146 -13.05 -28.61 19.29
C LYS A 146 -12.51 -28.67 17.86
N LYS A 147 -13.22 -29.33 16.94
CA LYS A 147 -12.88 -29.36 15.50
C LYS A 147 -12.96 -27.97 14.85
N LEU A 148 -13.95 -27.16 15.24
CA LEU A 148 -14.12 -25.81 14.72
C LEU A 148 -12.97 -24.89 15.17
N ILE A 149 -12.56 -24.97 16.44
CA ILE A 149 -11.39 -24.25 16.98
C ILE A 149 -10.11 -24.63 16.23
N GLU A 150 -9.92 -25.92 15.92
CA GLU A 150 -8.73 -26.37 15.20
C GLU A 150 -8.71 -25.86 13.74
N THR A 151 -9.89 -25.82 13.10
CA THR A 151 -10.05 -25.19 11.77
C THR A 151 -9.68 -23.71 11.81
N TYR A 152 -10.20 -22.96 12.79
CA TYR A 152 -9.89 -21.53 12.92
C TYR A 152 -8.43 -21.25 13.25
N LYS A 153 -7.75 -22.10 14.05
CA LYS A 153 -6.30 -21.99 14.26
C LYS A 153 -5.52 -22.13 12.95
N ASN A 154 -5.89 -23.09 12.12
CA ASN A 154 -5.23 -23.31 10.82
C ASN A 154 -5.47 -22.14 9.85
N ASP A 155 -6.68 -21.59 9.82
CA ASP A 155 -6.99 -20.42 9.01
C ASP A 155 -6.22 -19.18 9.49
N LEU A 156 -6.09 -19.00 10.81
CA LEU A 156 -5.31 -17.91 11.40
C LEU A 156 -3.83 -17.99 10.99
N SER A 157 -3.21 -19.18 11.07
CA SER A 157 -1.82 -19.38 10.64
C SER A 157 -1.62 -19.15 9.13
N LYS A 158 -2.60 -19.50 8.29
CA LYS A 158 -2.56 -19.17 6.85
C LYS A 158 -2.63 -17.65 6.62
N LEU A 159 -3.51 -16.95 7.34
CA LEU A 159 -3.65 -15.50 7.25
C LEU A 159 -2.39 -14.75 7.71
N GLU A 160 -1.75 -15.22 8.79
CA GLU A 160 -0.49 -14.64 9.27
C GLU A 160 0.64 -14.80 8.25
N LYS A 161 0.71 -15.95 7.59
CA LYS A 161 1.67 -16.19 6.52
C LYS A 161 1.41 -15.29 5.30
N ASP A 162 0.15 -15.17 4.87
CA ASP A 162 -0.24 -14.30 3.74
C ASP A 162 0.04 -12.81 4.04
N LYS A 163 -0.15 -12.38 5.30
CA LYS A 163 0.23 -11.04 5.78
C LYS A 163 1.73 -10.81 5.68
N LEU A 164 2.56 -11.78 6.09
CA LEU A 164 4.01 -11.68 6.04
C LEU A 164 4.54 -11.59 4.59
N ASP A 165 3.96 -12.39 3.69
CA ASP A 165 4.31 -12.39 2.27
C ASP A 165 3.92 -11.07 1.59
N LYS A 166 2.74 -10.52 1.92
CA LYS A 166 2.32 -9.19 1.45
C LYS A 166 3.22 -8.06 1.97
N LEU A 167 3.68 -8.13 3.22
CA LEU A 167 4.63 -7.15 3.78
C LEU A 167 5.98 -7.19 3.06
N LYS A 168 6.49 -8.39 2.75
CA LYS A 168 7.70 -8.55 1.93
C LYS A 168 7.55 -7.94 0.54
N ASN A 169 6.46 -8.25 -0.16
CA ASN A 169 6.15 -7.68 -1.47
C ASN A 169 6.07 -6.15 -1.44
N ASN A 170 5.44 -5.58 -0.40
CA ASN A 170 5.34 -4.13 -0.25
C ASN A 170 6.73 -3.48 -0.04
N SER A 171 7.63 -4.14 0.70
CA SER A 171 9.00 -3.66 0.87
C SER A 171 9.80 -3.66 -0.45
N ASP A 172 9.61 -4.67 -1.31
CA ASP A 172 10.29 -4.74 -2.60
C ASP A 172 9.68 -3.77 -3.63
N LEU A 173 8.35 -3.56 -3.61
CA LEU A 173 7.70 -2.49 -4.36
C LEU A 173 8.23 -1.10 -3.95
N ASN A 174 8.47 -0.86 -2.66
CA ASN A 174 9.04 0.40 -2.19
C ASN A 174 10.49 0.62 -2.65
N LYS A 175 11.30 -0.46 -2.71
CA LYS A 175 12.66 -0.40 -3.31
C LYS A 175 12.59 -0.09 -4.80
N GLN A 176 11.68 -0.74 -5.53
CA GLN A 176 11.47 -0.47 -6.96
C GLN A 176 10.98 0.97 -7.19
N LEU A 177 10.06 1.47 -6.37
CA LEU A 177 9.57 2.84 -6.43
C LEU A 177 10.68 3.86 -6.19
N THR A 178 11.55 3.60 -5.20
CA THR A 178 12.74 4.43 -4.94
C THR A 178 13.69 4.45 -6.13
N ARG A 179 13.91 3.29 -6.76
CA ARG A 179 14.74 3.17 -7.96
C ARG A 179 14.13 3.90 -9.17
N SER A 180 12.82 3.81 -9.37
CA SER A 180 12.10 4.56 -10.40
C SER A 180 12.17 6.07 -10.17
N LYS A 181 12.04 6.54 -8.92
CA LYS A 181 12.19 7.97 -8.58
C LYS A 181 13.60 8.48 -8.91
N TYR A 182 14.64 7.69 -8.62
CA TYR A 182 16.01 8.02 -9.00
C TYR A 182 16.19 8.08 -10.53
N LEU A 183 15.65 7.11 -11.28
CA LEU A 183 15.67 7.12 -12.74
C LEU A 183 14.95 8.34 -13.34
N LEU A 184 13.81 8.74 -12.75
CA LEU A 184 13.07 9.95 -13.12
C LEU A 184 13.91 11.20 -12.92
N PHE A 185 14.60 11.32 -11.78
CA PHE A 185 15.53 12.43 -11.52
C PHE A 185 16.66 12.48 -12.56
N VAL A 186 17.26 11.33 -12.90
CA VAL A 186 18.31 11.24 -13.94
C VAL A 186 17.78 11.63 -15.33
N LEU A 187 16.56 11.20 -15.69
CA LEU A 187 15.90 11.59 -16.94
C LEU A 187 15.64 13.09 -16.98
N GLN A 188 15.20 13.68 -15.88
CA GLN A 188 14.91 15.10 -15.77
C GLN A 188 16.19 15.94 -15.90
N ALA A 189 17.31 15.48 -15.32
CA ALA A 189 18.63 16.08 -15.53
C ALA A 189 19.10 15.98 -16.99
N LYS A 190 18.85 14.84 -17.66
CA LYS A 190 19.17 14.68 -19.10
C LYS A 190 18.33 15.60 -20.00
N ILE A 191 17.05 15.78 -19.69
CA ILE A 191 16.18 16.73 -20.41
C ILE A 191 16.68 18.16 -20.22
N GLN A 192 17.13 18.52 -19.02
CA GLN A 192 17.72 19.84 -18.78
C GLN A 192 19.02 20.02 -19.58
N LYS A 193 19.87 18.99 -19.63
CA LYS A 193 21.10 19.03 -20.44
C LYS A 193 20.82 19.12 -21.94
N GLN A 194 19.75 18.48 -22.42
CA GLN A 194 19.31 18.61 -23.81
C GLN A 194 18.86 20.04 -24.14
N LYS A 195 18.19 20.74 -23.23
CA LYS A 195 17.82 22.15 -23.42
C LYS A 195 19.05 23.05 -23.50
N GLU A 196 20.04 22.84 -22.64
CA GLU A 196 21.32 23.57 -22.71
C GLU A 196 22.02 23.38 -24.06
N LEU A 197 22.13 22.12 -24.52
CA LEU A 197 22.72 21.80 -25.82
C LEU A 197 21.93 22.40 -26.99
N GLN A 198 20.61 22.56 -26.85
CA GLN A 198 19.77 23.16 -27.88
C GLN A 198 19.99 24.68 -27.97
N THR A 199 20.24 25.35 -26.84
CA THR A 199 20.66 26.77 -26.81
C THR A 199 22.04 26.94 -27.44
N GLU A 200 23.01 26.10 -27.08
CA GLU A 200 24.36 26.09 -27.67
C GLU A 200 24.33 25.86 -29.19
N LEU A 201 23.42 25.00 -29.67
CA LEU A 201 23.26 24.73 -31.09
C LEU A 201 22.70 25.94 -31.86
N VAL A 202 21.77 26.70 -31.25
CA VAL A 202 21.25 27.95 -31.83
C VAL A 202 22.35 29.01 -31.93
N GLU A 203 23.15 29.18 -30.87
CA GLU A 203 24.30 30.10 -30.89
C GLU A 203 25.34 29.71 -31.95
N LEU A 204 25.64 28.41 -32.09
CA LEU A 204 26.55 27.93 -33.13
C LEU A 204 25.99 28.12 -34.55
N GLU A 205 24.68 27.96 -34.74
CA GLU A 205 24.02 28.23 -36.04
C GLU A 205 24.09 29.72 -36.39
N GLU A 206 23.95 30.61 -35.40
CA GLU A 206 24.10 32.05 -35.57
C GLU A 206 25.56 32.45 -35.88
N GLN A 207 26.53 31.86 -35.17
CA GLN A 207 27.96 32.04 -35.47
C GLN A 207 28.31 31.55 -36.88
N LYS A 208 27.77 30.40 -37.29
CA LYS A 208 27.92 29.86 -38.65
C LYS A 208 27.33 30.81 -39.71
N ASN A 209 26.14 31.36 -39.47
CA ASN A 209 25.51 32.32 -40.38
C ASN A 209 26.36 33.61 -40.51
N ASN A 210 26.91 34.11 -39.40
CA ASN A 210 27.81 35.25 -39.40
C ASN A 210 29.10 34.97 -40.18
N LEU A 211 29.75 33.82 -39.94
CA LEU A 211 30.93 33.40 -40.70
C LEU A 211 30.64 33.24 -42.20
N GLN A 212 29.45 32.75 -42.56
CA GLN A 212 29.04 32.57 -43.94
C GLN A 212 28.82 33.93 -44.63
N LYS A 213 28.31 34.93 -43.91
CA LYS A 213 28.23 36.33 -44.37
C LYS A 213 29.62 36.91 -44.59
N THR A 214 30.53 36.79 -43.62
CA THR A 214 31.92 37.26 -43.74
C THR A 214 32.67 36.57 -44.88
N THR A 215 32.42 35.28 -45.11
CA THR A 215 33.01 34.51 -46.23
C THR A 215 32.55 35.05 -47.58
N LYS A 216 31.26 35.39 -47.73
CA LYS A 216 30.74 36.02 -48.96
C LYS A 216 31.35 37.40 -49.20
N GLU A 217 31.47 38.22 -48.15
CA GLU A 217 32.11 39.54 -48.23
C GLU A 217 33.59 39.42 -48.64
N LYS A 218 34.33 38.47 -48.04
CA LYS A 218 35.73 38.21 -48.40
C LYS A 218 35.89 37.65 -49.81
N GLN A 219 34.97 36.79 -50.26
CA GLN A 219 34.96 36.31 -51.64
C GLN A 219 34.72 37.46 -52.64
N GLN A 220 33.85 38.41 -52.29
CA GLN A 220 33.62 39.59 -53.12
C GLN A 220 34.84 40.53 -53.14
N GLU A 221 35.55 40.67 -52.02
CA GLU A 221 36.83 41.38 -51.94
C GLU A 221 37.91 40.72 -52.82
N ILE A 222 38.00 39.38 -52.80
CA ILE A 222 38.91 38.61 -53.68
C ILE A 222 38.55 38.83 -55.15
N ASN A 223 37.27 38.75 -55.51
CA ASN A 223 36.81 38.98 -56.88
C ASN A 223 37.18 40.39 -57.37
N ASN A 224 37.00 41.41 -56.52
CA ASN A 224 37.41 42.79 -56.84
C ASN A 224 38.93 42.90 -57.05
N LYS A 225 39.74 42.27 -56.18
CA LYS A 225 41.20 42.24 -56.34
C LYS A 225 41.63 41.48 -57.61
N GLN A 226 40.91 40.43 -57.99
CA GLN A 226 41.15 39.67 -59.21
C GLN A 226 40.91 40.53 -60.47
N VAL A 227 39.85 41.35 -60.47
CA VAL A 227 39.57 42.32 -61.54
C VAL A 227 40.69 43.35 -61.66
N ILE A 228 41.17 43.89 -60.54
CA ILE A 228 42.31 44.83 -60.52
C ILE A 228 43.58 44.17 -61.08
N LEU A 229 43.89 42.94 -60.63
CA LEU A 229 45.05 42.18 -61.09
C LEU A 229 45.01 41.91 -62.61
N ASN A 230 43.84 41.55 -63.13
CA ASN A 230 43.65 41.34 -64.57
C ASN A 230 43.86 42.64 -65.36
N ASN A 231 43.32 43.76 -64.90
CA ASN A 231 43.56 45.06 -65.51
C ASN A 231 45.06 45.43 -65.51
N SER A 232 45.76 45.22 -64.40
CA SER A 232 47.21 45.46 -64.34
C SER A 232 48.00 44.53 -65.26
N LYS A 233 47.57 43.27 -65.42
CA LYS A 233 48.18 42.32 -66.35
C LYS A 233 48.01 42.75 -67.81
N ASP A 234 46.84 43.27 -68.17
CA ASP A 234 46.58 43.79 -69.51
C ASP A 234 47.39 45.07 -69.79
N GLN A 235 47.52 45.96 -68.82
CA GLN A 235 48.42 47.13 -68.90
C GLN A 235 49.89 46.71 -69.07
N LEU A 236 50.33 45.67 -68.34
CA LEU A 236 51.69 45.14 -68.47
C LEU A 236 51.92 44.56 -69.88
N LYS A 237 50.92 43.88 -70.44
CA LYS A 237 50.97 43.32 -71.79
C LYS A 237 51.10 44.43 -72.85
N GLN A 238 50.35 45.52 -72.71
CA GLN A 238 50.47 46.70 -73.59
C GLN A 238 51.85 47.36 -73.48
N LEU A 239 52.42 47.45 -72.28
CA LEU A 239 53.79 47.97 -72.07
C LEU A 239 54.86 47.06 -72.68
N VAL A 240 54.70 45.74 -72.59
CA VAL A 240 55.60 44.77 -73.23
C VAL A 240 55.53 44.91 -74.75
N GLU A 241 54.33 45.03 -75.33
CA GLU A 241 54.15 45.24 -76.77
C GLU A 241 54.76 46.56 -77.25
N SER A 242 54.60 47.66 -76.51
CA SER A 242 55.22 48.94 -76.84
C SER A 242 56.75 48.90 -76.72
N THR A 243 57.28 48.27 -75.67
CA THR A 243 58.73 48.09 -75.47
C THR A 243 59.33 47.24 -76.59
N THR A 244 58.62 46.19 -77.00
CA THR A 244 59.05 45.33 -78.12
C THR A 244 59.11 46.12 -79.41
N LYS A 245 58.09 46.93 -79.71
CA LYS A 245 58.06 47.80 -80.90
C LYS A 245 59.20 48.82 -80.90
N THR A 246 59.50 49.41 -79.74
CA THR A 246 60.60 50.38 -79.60
C THR A 246 61.97 49.71 -79.79
N LYS A 247 62.11 48.45 -79.35
CA LYS A 247 63.32 47.66 -79.58
C LYS A 247 63.51 47.33 -81.06
N THR A 248 62.45 46.95 -81.78
CA THR A 248 62.53 46.71 -83.24
C THR A 248 62.93 47.98 -84.01
N GLU A 249 62.42 49.15 -83.61
CA GLU A 249 62.83 50.44 -84.19
C GLU A 249 64.31 50.77 -83.93
N LEU A 250 64.81 50.46 -82.72
CA LEU A 250 66.22 50.64 -82.36
C LEU A 250 67.15 49.70 -83.16
N ASP A 251 66.76 48.44 -83.32
CA ASP A 251 67.51 47.45 -84.09
C ASP A 251 67.59 47.87 -85.58
N ASN A 252 66.49 48.39 -86.14
CA ASN A 252 66.46 48.93 -87.50
C ASN A 252 67.38 50.15 -87.68
N LYS A 253 67.36 51.10 -86.74
CA LYS A 253 68.29 52.26 -86.78
C LYS A 253 69.76 51.84 -86.65
N THR A 254 70.04 50.78 -85.90
CA THR A 254 71.39 50.23 -85.77
C THR A 254 71.88 49.62 -87.11
N LEU A 255 70.98 48.94 -87.83
CA LEU A 255 71.24 48.43 -89.19
C LEU A 255 71.53 49.57 -90.19
N GLU A 256 70.72 50.63 -90.19
CA GLU A 256 70.93 51.82 -91.04
C GLU A 256 72.27 52.52 -90.76
N LEU A 257 72.67 52.59 -89.48
CA LEU A 257 73.95 53.17 -89.07
C LEU A 257 75.13 52.35 -89.61
N ASN A 258 75.05 51.01 -89.52
CA ASN A 258 76.07 50.11 -90.04
C ASN A 258 76.20 50.20 -91.57
N GLN A 259 75.08 50.34 -92.30
CA GLN A 259 75.10 50.55 -93.75
C GLN A 259 75.73 51.89 -94.13
N THR A 260 75.48 52.94 -93.35
CA THR A 260 76.10 54.26 -93.55
C THR A 260 77.61 54.22 -93.32
N SER A 261 78.05 53.48 -92.29
CA SER A 261 79.48 53.28 -91.98
C SER A 261 80.23 52.53 -93.10
N GLN A 262 79.61 51.53 -93.73
CA GLN A 262 80.18 50.84 -94.89
C GLN A 262 80.35 51.78 -96.10
N LYS A 263 79.37 52.65 -96.35
CA LYS A 263 79.40 53.62 -97.45
C LYS A 263 80.51 54.67 -97.30
N ILE A 264 80.82 55.07 -96.07
CA ILE A 264 81.95 55.97 -95.77
C ILE A 264 83.28 55.32 -96.13
N LYS A 265 83.46 54.04 -95.77
CA LYS A 265 84.66 53.27 -96.06
C LYS A 265 84.92 53.13 -97.57
N GLU A 266 83.87 52.89 -98.36
CA GLU A 266 83.96 52.83 -99.83
C GLU A 266 84.37 54.17 -100.48
N LEU A 267 84.03 55.31 -99.87
CA LEU A 267 84.42 56.64 -100.35
C LEU A 267 85.88 56.97 -100.00
N GLU A 268 86.37 56.52 -98.85
CA GLU A 268 87.78 56.65 -98.45
C GLU A 268 88.72 55.88 -99.39
N ASP A 269 88.32 54.68 -99.82
CA ASP A 269 89.10 53.87 -100.77
C ASP A 269 89.19 54.52 -102.17
N LYS A 270 88.11 55.20 -102.62
CA LYS A 270 88.11 55.96 -103.89
C LYS A 270 89.03 57.19 -103.85
N LEU A 271 89.13 57.86 -102.69
CA LEU A 271 90.01 59.01 -102.49
C LEU A 271 91.50 58.62 -102.61
N ASN A 272 91.87 57.45 -102.07
CA ASN A 272 93.24 56.95 -102.11
C ASN A 272 93.66 56.53 -103.54
N LYS A 273 92.72 56.03 -104.35
CA LYS A 273 92.98 55.64 -105.75
C LYS A 273 93.30 56.84 -106.66
N LEU A 274 92.61 57.96 -106.50
CA LEU A 274 92.85 59.19 -107.26
C LEU A 274 94.21 59.85 -106.95
N LYS A 275 94.77 59.61 -105.76
CA LYS A 275 96.10 60.09 -105.36
C LYS A 275 97.25 59.35 -106.06
N SER A 276 97.03 58.08 -106.43
CA SER A 276 98.01 57.22 -107.10
C SER A 276 98.16 57.59 -108.59
N GLU A 277 97.04 57.83 -109.28
CA GLU A 277 97.01 58.10 -110.74
C GLU A 277 97.75 59.39 -111.15
N ILE A 278 97.84 60.38 -110.26
CA ILE A 278 98.55 61.65 -110.50
C ILE A 278 100.08 61.48 -110.45
N SER A 279 100.58 60.45 -109.75
CA SER A 279 102.01 60.21 -109.57
C SER A 279 102.63 59.42 -110.74
N ASP A 280 101.87 58.51 -111.35
CA ASP A 280 102.37 57.56 -112.35
C ASP A 280 102.47 58.13 -113.77
N LEU A 281 101.66 59.14 -114.10
CA LEU A 281 101.70 59.81 -115.41
C LEU A 281 102.99 60.60 -115.68
N ASN A 282 103.79 60.88 -114.66
CA ASN A 282 104.95 61.79 -114.76
C ASN A 282 106.31 61.07 -114.97
N LYS A 283 106.38 59.74 -114.80
CA LYS A 283 107.64 58.97 -114.90
C LYS A 283 107.74 58.05 -116.12
N GLN A 284 106.62 57.67 -116.75
CA GLN A 284 106.59 56.67 -117.82
C GLN A 284 107.00 57.18 -119.22
N LYS A 285 107.31 58.48 -119.38
CA LYS A 285 107.39 59.12 -120.71
C LYS A 285 108.73 58.94 -121.44
N GLN A 286 109.84 58.62 -120.78
CA GLN A 286 111.15 58.93 -121.38
C GLN A 286 112.10 57.78 -121.79
N GLU A 287 112.09 56.56 -121.22
CA GLU A 287 113.30 55.72 -121.39
C GLU A 287 113.12 54.25 -121.87
N ASP A 288 111.97 53.59 -121.75
CA ASP A 288 111.94 52.12 -121.96
C ASP A 288 111.55 51.63 -123.37
N LEU A 289 111.32 52.53 -124.33
CA LEU A 289 110.80 52.25 -125.68
C LEU A 289 111.72 51.35 -126.55
N LEU A 290 113.00 51.17 -126.22
CA LEU A 290 113.98 50.55 -127.13
C LEU A 290 114.50 49.16 -126.72
N LYS A 291 114.27 48.68 -125.48
CA LYS A 291 114.76 47.35 -125.03
C LYS A 291 113.69 46.25 -124.99
N VAL A 292 112.42 46.61 -124.78
CA VAL A 292 111.31 45.66 -124.57
C VAL A 292 110.97 44.81 -125.80
N LYS A 293 111.30 45.27 -127.02
CA LYS A 293 110.87 44.65 -128.28
C LYS A 293 111.38 43.22 -128.49
N ILE A 294 112.47 42.84 -127.82
CA ILE A 294 113.12 41.53 -127.97
C ILE A 294 112.63 40.52 -126.90
N ASP A 295 112.30 40.97 -125.68
CA ASP A 295 111.78 40.12 -124.60
C ASP A 295 110.28 39.77 -124.77
N VAL A 296 109.52 40.59 -125.51
CA VAL A 296 108.07 40.39 -125.75
C VAL A 296 107.75 39.07 -126.45
N GLN A 297 108.63 38.58 -127.34
CA GLN A 297 108.34 37.38 -128.12
C GLN A 297 108.42 36.09 -127.28
N ASN A 298 109.28 36.06 -126.24
CA ASN A 298 109.37 34.91 -125.32
C ASN A 298 108.28 34.95 -124.23
N ASN A 299 107.92 36.14 -123.73
CA ASN A 299 106.87 36.29 -122.73
C ASN A 299 105.46 35.94 -123.28
N LYS A 300 105.23 36.09 -124.59
CA LYS A 300 103.94 35.76 -125.24
C LYS A 300 103.55 34.29 -125.09
N ASN A 301 104.50 33.37 -125.19
CA ASN A 301 104.25 31.93 -125.06
C ASN A 301 104.02 31.48 -123.60
N GLN A 302 104.62 32.18 -122.63
CA GLN A 302 104.36 31.94 -121.20
C GLN A 302 103.00 32.51 -120.74
N LEU A 303 102.58 33.63 -121.33
CA LEU A 303 101.28 34.27 -121.05
C LEU A 303 100.09 33.40 -121.46
N GLU A 304 100.20 32.68 -122.58
CA GLU A 304 99.15 31.77 -123.07
C GLU A 304 99.01 30.50 -122.19
N GLN A 305 100.10 30.03 -121.58
CA GLN A 305 100.06 28.93 -120.60
C GLN A 305 99.47 29.37 -119.25
N LEU A 306 99.82 30.56 -118.77
CA LEU A 306 99.28 31.12 -117.52
C LEU A 306 97.80 31.50 -117.65
N GLN A 307 97.35 32.00 -118.81
CA GLN A 307 95.94 32.31 -119.05
C GLN A 307 95.07 31.05 -118.98
N ASN A 308 95.52 29.94 -119.59
CA ASN A 308 94.83 28.65 -119.51
C ASN A 308 94.80 28.07 -118.08
N GLN A 309 95.80 28.37 -117.23
CA GLN A 309 95.79 27.99 -115.82
C GLN A 309 94.85 28.88 -114.98
N LEU A 310 94.80 30.18 -115.30
CA LEU A 310 93.90 31.15 -114.65
C LEU A 310 92.43 30.81 -114.93
N ASP A 311 92.08 30.49 -116.18
CA ASP A 311 90.71 30.13 -116.56
C ASP A 311 90.25 28.83 -115.87
N LYS A 312 91.13 27.82 -115.77
CA LYS A 312 90.86 26.60 -114.98
C LYS A 312 90.72 26.87 -113.49
N THR A 313 91.48 27.82 -112.96
CA THR A 313 91.42 28.21 -111.55
C THR A 313 90.14 28.98 -111.25
N ASN A 314 89.72 29.87 -112.14
CA ASN A 314 88.45 30.60 -112.03
C ASN A 314 87.25 29.66 -112.13
N GLN A 315 87.26 28.67 -113.03
CA GLN A 315 86.23 27.62 -113.05
C GLN A 315 86.16 26.86 -111.72
N LYS A 316 87.31 26.50 -111.13
CA LYS A 316 87.35 25.88 -109.80
C LYS A 316 86.83 26.79 -108.68
N ILE A 317 87.13 28.09 -108.75
CA ILE A 317 86.62 29.08 -107.79
C ILE A 317 85.10 29.21 -107.91
N ASP A 318 84.55 29.21 -109.13
CA ASP A 318 83.11 29.25 -109.36
C ASP A 318 82.41 27.98 -108.86
N GLU A 319 82.99 26.79 -109.11
CA GLU A 319 82.50 25.51 -108.57
C GLU A 319 82.54 25.49 -107.02
N LEU A 320 83.61 26.03 -106.43
CA LEU A 320 83.73 26.16 -104.97
C LEU A 320 82.73 27.17 -104.40
N ASN A 321 82.50 28.29 -105.06
CA ASN A 321 81.49 29.28 -104.64
C ASN A 321 80.07 28.70 -104.70
N GLN A 322 79.74 27.96 -105.76
CA GLN A 322 78.47 27.24 -105.84
C GLN A 322 78.34 26.19 -104.73
N SER A 323 79.42 25.45 -104.42
CA SER A 323 79.45 24.51 -103.31
C SER A 323 79.27 25.18 -101.95
N ILE A 324 79.91 26.35 -101.74
CA ILE A 324 79.76 27.16 -100.53
C ILE A 324 78.31 27.65 -100.38
N ASP A 325 77.66 28.09 -101.45
CA ASP A 325 76.28 28.55 -101.39
C ASP A 325 75.30 27.39 -101.12
N GLN A 326 75.56 26.20 -101.68
CA GLN A 326 74.81 24.99 -101.33
C GLN A 326 75.00 24.61 -99.86
N ILE A 327 76.23 24.67 -99.33
CA ILE A 327 76.52 24.41 -97.92
C ILE A 327 75.82 25.44 -97.01
N LYS A 328 75.87 26.73 -97.34
CA LYS A 328 75.16 27.78 -96.59
C LYS A 328 73.65 27.54 -96.55
N LYS A 329 73.06 27.13 -97.68
CA LYS A 329 71.64 26.78 -97.74
C LYS A 329 71.35 25.57 -96.85
N SER A 330 72.17 24.52 -96.91
CA SER A 330 72.02 23.33 -96.06
C SER A 330 72.16 23.65 -94.57
N ILE A 331 73.11 24.51 -94.18
CA ILE A 331 73.27 24.99 -92.79
C ILE A 331 72.02 25.73 -92.33
N LYS A 332 71.46 26.61 -93.17
CA LYS A 332 70.25 27.37 -92.85
C LYS A 332 69.04 26.43 -92.68
N ASP A 333 68.87 25.48 -93.59
CA ASP A 333 67.79 24.50 -93.53
C ASP A 333 67.93 23.64 -92.25
N LYS A 334 69.16 23.21 -91.90
CA LYS A 334 69.44 22.47 -90.66
C LYS A 334 69.24 23.31 -89.39
N GLN A 335 69.51 24.62 -89.42
CA GLN A 335 69.19 25.52 -88.31
C GLN A 335 67.69 25.64 -88.09
N THR A 336 66.91 25.74 -89.17
CA THR A 336 65.44 25.76 -89.08
C THR A 336 64.90 24.43 -88.56
N GLU A 337 65.44 23.30 -89.02
CA GLU A 337 65.09 21.97 -88.50
C GLU A 337 65.40 21.83 -87.00
N ASN A 338 66.58 22.28 -86.54
CA ASN A 338 66.92 22.28 -85.12
C ASN A 338 66.00 23.18 -84.28
N GLN A 339 65.60 24.34 -84.80
CA GLN A 339 64.65 25.22 -84.10
C GLN A 339 63.27 24.57 -83.95
N GLU A 340 62.81 23.85 -84.97
CA GLU A 340 61.54 23.12 -84.93
C GLU A 340 61.63 21.91 -83.98
N LEU A 341 62.74 21.17 -84.00
CA LEU A 341 63.00 20.09 -83.04
C LEU A 341 63.04 20.61 -81.59
N ASP A 342 63.70 21.74 -81.32
CA ASP A 342 63.73 22.38 -80.00
C ASP A 342 62.33 22.77 -79.52
N LYS A 343 61.47 23.24 -80.44
CA LYS A 343 60.08 23.58 -80.13
C LYS A 343 59.29 22.32 -79.78
N GLN A 344 59.40 21.26 -80.57
CA GLN A 344 58.76 19.98 -80.30
C GLN A 344 59.22 19.37 -78.96
N LEU A 345 60.51 19.50 -78.64
CA LEU A 345 61.09 18.99 -77.40
C LEU A 345 60.57 19.77 -76.19
N LYS A 346 60.43 21.10 -76.30
CA LYS A 346 59.76 21.93 -75.27
C LYS A 346 58.30 21.54 -75.09
N GLU A 347 57.55 21.37 -76.18
CA GLU A 347 56.14 20.94 -76.12
C GLU A 347 56.02 19.56 -75.44
N LYS A 348 56.87 18.61 -75.81
CA LYS A 348 56.91 17.27 -75.18
C LYS A 348 57.29 17.33 -73.71
N ASN A 349 58.27 18.15 -73.30
CA ASN A 349 58.59 18.35 -71.88
C ASN A 349 57.40 18.94 -71.10
N THR A 350 56.67 19.87 -71.70
CA THR A 350 55.49 20.46 -71.07
C THR A 350 54.36 19.43 -70.89
N GLU A 351 54.19 18.54 -71.87
CA GLU A 351 53.26 17.40 -71.81
C GLU A 351 53.68 16.39 -70.72
N LEU A 352 54.97 16.11 -70.61
CA LEU A 352 55.55 15.23 -69.59
C LEU A 352 55.34 15.79 -68.18
N GLU A 353 55.54 17.09 -67.97
CA GLU A 353 55.24 17.76 -66.69
C GLU A 353 53.75 17.69 -66.31
N LYS A 354 52.84 17.77 -67.30
CA LYS A 354 51.39 17.61 -67.06
C LYS A 354 51.06 16.18 -66.64
N LEU A 355 51.61 15.19 -67.34
CA LEU A 355 51.44 13.78 -67.02
C LEU A 355 52.02 13.43 -65.64
N GLU A 356 53.16 14.00 -65.26
CA GLU A 356 53.77 13.78 -63.93
C GLU A 356 52.86 14.36 -62.81
N LYS A 357 52.25 15.53 -63.05
CA LYS A 357 51.27 16.12 -62.12
C LYS A 357 49.99 15.29 -62.02
N GLU A 358 49.51 14.73 -63.13
CA GLU A 358 48.35 13.81 -63.13
C GLU A 358 48.66 12.52 -62.38
N LYS A 359 49.81 11.91 -62.63
CA LYS A 359 50.30 10.74 -61.88
C LYS A 359 50.36 11.02 -60.38
N GLN A 360 50.86 12.19 -59.97
CA GLN A 360 50.90 12.56 -58.55
C GLN A 360 49.48 12.70 -57.96
N LYS A 361 48.54 13.32 -58.69
CA LYS A 361 47.14 13.39 -58.25
C LYS A 361 46.51 12.00 -58.10
N TYR A 362 46.81 11.08 -59.01
CA TYR A 362 46.33 9.70 -58.91
C TYR A 362 46.93 8.97 -57.70
N LEU A 363 48.22 9.16 -57.42
CA LEU A 363 48.88 8.60 -56.21
C LEU A 363 48.23 9.13 -54.93
N ASP A 364 48.01 10.45 -54.83
CA ASP A 364 47.36 11.06 -53.66
C ASP A 364 45.92 10.54 -53.48
N SER A 365 45.19 10.33 -54.58
CA SER A 365 43.85 9.72 -54.56
C SER A 365 43.89 8.26 -54.11
N ILE A 366 44.86 7.47 -54.59
CA ILE A 366 45.06 6.08 -54.16
C ILE A 366 45.38 6.03 -52.67
N GLU A 367 46.23 6.92 -52.15
CA GLU A 367 46.56 6.96 -50.73
C GLU A 367 45.32 7.28 -49.87
N LYS A 368 44.51 8.27 -50.29
CA LYS A 368 43.23 8.60 -49.62
C LYS A 368 42.24 7.43 -49.65
N LEU A 369 42.10 6.76 -50.79
CA LEU A 369 41.25 5.59 -50.92
C LEU A 369 41.74 4.42 -50.06
N THR A 370 43.06 4.24 -49.96
CA THR A 370 43.68 3.21 -49.11
C THR A 370 43.40 3.45 -47.63
N LYS A 371 43.56 4.70 -47.14
CA LYS A 371 43.19 5.07 -45.77
C LYS A 371 41.70 4.81 -45.52
N LYS A 372 40.83 5.24 -46.43
CA LYS A 372 39.38 5.02 -46.32
C LYS A 372 39.02 3.54 -46.33
N SER A 373 39.71 2.72 -47.11
CA SER A 373 39.54 1.26 -47.13
C SER A 373 39.90 0.64 -45.77
N ASN A 374 41.02 1.06 -45.17
CA ASN A 374 41.45 0.56 -43.87
C ASN A 374 40.49 0.98 -42.74
N ASP A 375 39.99 2.23 -42.77
CA ASP A 375 39.00 2.73 -41.80
C ASP A 375 37.67 1.96 -41.92
N LEU A 376 37.25 1.65 -43.16
CA LEU A 376 36.08 0.83 -43.45
C LEU A 376 36.26 -0.62 -42.96
N GLU A 377 37.45 -1.19 -43.12
CA GLU A 377 37.74 -2.53 -42.66
C GLU A 377 37.78 -2.64 -41.13
N GLN A 378 38.28 -1.60 -40.45
CA GLN A 378 38.23 -1.51 -39.00
C GLN A 378 36.80 -1.35 -38.48
N THR A 379 36.00 -0.47 -39.09
CA THR A 379 34.58 -0.34 -38.73
C THR A 379 33.79 -1.62 -39.01
N PHE A 380 34.12 -2.37 -40.07
CA PHE A 380 33.51 -3.67 -40.33
C PHE A 380 33.83 -4.69 -39.23
N LYS A 381 35.08 -4.76 -38.76
CA LYS A 381 35.47 -5.60 -37.61
C LYS A 381 34.71 -5.22 -36.33
N ASP A 382 34.56 -3.92 -36.06
CA ASP A 382 33.86 -3.44 -34.87
C ASP A 382 32.36 -3.79 -34.92
N ILE A 383 31.72 -3.64 -36.09
CA ILE A 383 30.33 -4.06 -36.32
C ILE A 383 30.18 -5.57 -36.12
N LEU A 384 31.12 -6.37 -36.64
CA LEU A 384 31.09 -7.84 -36.53
C LEU A 384 31.21 -8.30 -35.06
N ASN A 385 32.07 -7.65 -34.28
CA ASN A 385 32.17 -7.88 -32.84
C ASN A 385 30.91 -7.45 -32.07
N SER A 386 30.34 -6.29 -32.41
CA SER A 386 29.09 -5.81 -31.82
C SER A 386 27.93 -6.78 -32.10
N ASN A 387 27.84 -7.31 -33.32
CA ASN A 387 26.81 -8.29 -33.68
C ASN A 387 26.98 -9.60 -32.90
N LYS A 388 28.21 -10.10 -32.72
CA LYS A 388 28.47 -11.28 -31.87
C LYS A 388 27.98 -11.08 -30.43
N GLN A 389 28.18 -9.90 -29.86
CA GLN A 389 27.69 -9.57 -28.51
C GLN A 389 26.16 -9.53 -28.46
N LYS A 390 25.51 -8.90 -29.45
CA LYS A 390 24.04 -8.88 -29.56
C LYS A 390 23.47 -10.29 -29.70
N GLU A 391 24.12 -11.17 -30.46
CA GLU A 391 23.71 -12.56 -30.65
C GLU A 391 23.79 -13.38 -29.35
N GLN A 392 24.80 -13.12 -28.50
CA GLN A 392 24.86 -13.68 -27.14
C GLN A 392 23.76 -13.13 -26.22
N GLN A 393 23.45 -11.83 -26.31
CA GLN A 393 22.34 -11.23 -25.56
C GLN A 393 21.00 -11.84 -25.96
N ILE A 394 20.75 -12.04 -27.26
CA ILE A 394 19.54 -12.70 -27.78
C ILE A 394 19.39 -14.11 -27.18
N LYS A 395 20.45 -14.92 -27.20
CA LYS A 395 20.43 -16.27 -26.58
C LYS A 395 20.10 -16.23 -25.09
N THR A 396 20.58 -15.22 -24.37
CA THR A 396 20.29 -15.05 -22.94
C THR A 396 18.82 -14.71 -22.72
N ILE A 397 18.29 -13.78 -23.51
CA ILE A 397 16.87 -13.37 -23.47
C ILE A 397 15.95 -14.54 -23.84
N GLU A 398 16.30 -15.37 -24.84
CA GLU A 398 15.54 -16.56 -25.20
C GLU A 398 15.45 -17.58 -24.04
N GLN A 399 16.52 -17.76 -23.28
CA GLN A 399 16.51 -18.63 -22.10
C GLN A 399 15.60 -18.09 -20.99
N GLU A 400 15.66 -16.78 -20.73
CA GLU A 400 14.77 -16.12 -19.77
C GLU A 400 13.30 -16.19 -20.19
N TYR A 401 13.01 -15.95 -21.48
CA TYR A 401 11.67 -16.06 -22.05
C TYR A 401 11.11 -17.48 -21.86
N ASN A 402 11.90 -18.51 -22.14
CA ASN A 402 11.48 -19.90 -21.95
C ASN A 402 11.21 -20.23 -20.47
N LYS A 403 11.97 -19.63 -19.54
CA LYS A 403 11.74 -19.78 -18.09
C LYS A 403 10.43 -19.11 -17.68
N PHE A 404 10.15 -17.90 -18.16
CA PHE A 404 8.89 -17.21 -17.94
C PHE A 404 7.69 -17.94 -18.55
N LEU A 405 7.84 -18.50 -19.75
CA LEU A 405 6.78 -19.28 -20.41
C LEU A 405 6.38 -20.51 -19.58
N LYS A 406 7.35 -21.20 -18.97
CA LYS A 406 7.10 -22.31 -18.04
C LYS A 406 6.37 -21.83 -16.78
N GLN A 407 6.78 -20.72 -16.18
CA GLN A 407 6.09 -20.13 -15.02
C GLN A 407 4.65 -19.73 -15.36
N HIS A 408 4.42 -19.11 -16.51
CA HIS A 408 3.10 -18.72 -16.97
C HIS A 408 2.16 -19.93 -17.14
N LYS A 409 2.65 -21.03 -17.74
CA LYS A 409 1.87 -22.28 -17.84
C LYS A 409 1.49 -22.83 -16.46
N LEU A 410 2.42 -22.79 -15.50
CA LEU A 410 2.21 -23.29 -14.15
C LEU A 410 1.19 -22.43 -13.38
N LEU A 411 1.29 -21.10 -13.49
CA LEU A 411 0.32 -20.15 -12.95
C LEU A 411 -1.07 -20.32 -13.57
N SER A 412 -1.15 -20.56 -14.87
CA SER A 412 -2.42 -20.80 -15.56
C SER A 412 -3.09 -22.09 -15.10
N ALA A 413 -2.34 -23.16 -14.88
CA ALA A 413 -2.86 -24.41 -14.32
C ALA A 413 -3.36 -24.21 -12.87
N LEU A 414 -2.59 -23.47 -12.06
CA LEU A 414 -2.94 -23.16 -10.67
C LEU A 414 -4.20 -22.29 -10.58
N LYS A 415 -4.38 -21.36 -11.53
CA LYS A 415 -5.61 -20.56 -11.67
C LYS A 415 -6.84 -21.42 -11.98
N ILE A 416 -6.70 -22.42 -12.85
CA ILE A 416 -7.78 -23.37 -13.17
C ILE A 416 -8.17 -24.16 -11.91
N ASP A 417 -7.18 -24.67 -11.17
CA ASP A 417 -7.40 -25.41 -9.93
C ASP A 417 -8.10 -24.54 -8.86
N GLN A 418 -7.61 -23.33 -8.63
CA GLN A 418 -8.23 -22.38 -7.69
C GLN A 418 -9.67 -22.03 -8.08
N ASN A 419 -9.95 -21.83 -9.37
CA ASN A 419 -11.32 -21.58 -9.83
C ASN A 419 -12.24 -22.79 -9.56
N SER A 420 -11.74 -24.01 -9.72
CA SER A 420 -12.51 -25.21 -9.39
C SER A 420 -12.80 -25.31 -7.88
N GLN A 421 -11.85 -24.94 -7.02
CA GLN A 421 -12.04 -24.87 -5.58
C GLN A 421 -13.08 -23.81 -5.21
N ILE A 422 -13.02 -22.62 -5.83
CA ILE A 422 -14.00 -21.54 -5.63
C ILE A 422 -15.41 -22.01 -6.01
N SER A 423 -15.57 -22.72 -7.14
CA SER A 423 -16.86 -23.29 -7.52
C SER A 423 -17.42 -24.26 -6.48
N SER A 424 -16.60 -25.19 -5.98
CA SER A 424 -17.04 -26.14 -4.93
C SER A 424 -17.43 -25.43 -3.63
N LEU A 425 -16.66 -24.42 -3.22
CA LEU A 425 -16.95 -23.62 -2.01
C LEU A 425 -18.23 -22.80 -2.20
N SER A 426 -18.52 -22.34 -3.41
CA SER A 426 -19.74 -21.60 -3.74
C SER A 426 -20.98 -22.50 -3.64
N GLU A 427 -20.89 -23.75 -4.12
CA GLU A 427 -21.93 -24.77 -3.93
C GLU A 427 -22.14 -25.07 -2.44
N ASP A 428 -21.07 -25.26 -1.68
CA ASP A 428 -21.12 -25.49 -0.24
C ASP A 428 -21.78 -24.33 0.53
N ILE A 429 -21.45 -23.08 0.17
CA ILE A 429 -22.09 -21.88 0.72
C ILE A 429 -23.58 -21.86 0.38
N THR A 430 -23.97 -22.25 -0.83
CA THR A 430 -25.36 -22.29 -1.26
C THR A 430 -26.16 -23.32 -0.47
N VAL A 431 -25.60 -24.52 -0.27
CA VAL A 431 -26.18 -25.57 0.56
C VAL A 431 -26.31 -25.10 2.01
N LYS A 432 -25.27 -24.49 2.58
CA LYS A 432 -25.31 -23.96 3.96
C LYS A 432 -26.32 -22.82 4.13
N LYS A 433 -26.49 -21.94 3.13
CA LYS A 433 -27.54 -20.90 3.14
C LYS A 433 -28.94 -21.50 3.16
N LEU A 434 -29.19 -22.57 2.39
CA LEU A 434 -30.45 -23.31 2.43
C LEU A 434 -30.71 -23.93 3.80
N ILE A 435 -29.69 -24.50 4.42
CA ILE A 435 -29.77 -25.06 5.78
C ILE A 435 -30.09 -23.96 6.80
N ILE A 436 -29.39 -22.82 6.75
CA ILE A 436 -29.65 -21.66 7.63
C ILE A 436 -31.09 -21.17 7.47
N SER A 437 -31.57 -20.99 6.24
CA SER A 437 -32.95 -20.53 5.99
C SER A 437 -34.00 -21.51 6.54
N ASN A 438 -33.74 -22.82 6.48
CA ASN A 438 -34.61 -23.82 7.09
C ASN A 438 -34.56 -23.77 8.63
N LEU A 439 -33.37 -23.62 9.21
CA LEU A 439 -33.21 -23.47 10.66
C LEU A 439 -33.88 -22.19 11.19
N GLU A 440 -33.82 -21.08 10.46
CA GLU A 440 -34.51 -19.83 10.80
C GLU A 440 -36.03 -20.01 10.80
N LYS A 441 -36.58 -20.74 9.82
CA LYS A 441 -38.01 -21.10 9.79
C LYS A 441 -38.39 -21.97 10.99
N THR A 442 -37.59 -22.98 11.31
CA THR A 442 -37.82 -23.85 12.48
C THR A 442 -37.72 -23.07 13.79
N THR A 443 -36.71 -22.21 13.93
CA THR A 443 -36.52 -21.35 15.12
C THR A 443 -37.69 -20.39 15.31
N SER A 444 -38.17 -19.78 14.22
CA SER A 444 -39.35 -18.91 14.26
C SER A 444 -40.63 -19.68 14.66
N SER A 445 -40.78 -20.93 14.23
CA SER A 445 -41.90 -21.79 14.63
C SER A 445 -41.80 -22.17 16.12
N GLN A 446 -40.61 -22.54 16.58
CA GLN A 446 -40.37 -22.90 17.98
C GLN A 446 -40.53 -21.68 18.91
N GLN A 447 -40.11 -20.49 18.49
CA GLN A 447 -40.31 -19.26 19.25
C GLN A 447 -41.80 -18.96 19.44
N LYS A 448 -42.62 -19.14 18.40
CA LYS A 448 -44.09 -19.01 18.53
C LYS A 448 -44.69 -20.03 19.51
N GLU A 449 -44.17 -21.25 19.52
CA GLU A 449 -44.57 -22.29 20.48
C GLU A 449 -44.19 -21.90 21.91
N VAL A 450 -42.99 -21.37 22.12
CA VAL A 450 -42.50 -20.86 23.40
C VAL A 450 -43.33 -19.68 23.89
N ASP A 451 -43.66 -18.73 23.01
CA ASP A 451 -44.50 -17.58 23.36
C ASP A 451 -45.90 -18.02 23.77
N LYS A 452 -46.47 -19.01 23.09
CA LYS A 452 -47.76 -19.63 23.45
C LYS A 452 -47.68 -20.31 24.83
N LEU A 453 -46.68 -21.16 25.05
CA LEU A 453 -46.47 -21.84 26.33
C LEU A 453 -46.18 -20.86 27.48
N SER A 454 -45.50 -19.75 27.20
CA SER A 454 -45.27 -18.66 28.16
C SER A 454 -46.58 -17.95 28.52
N GLY A 455 -47.47 -17.72 27.55
CA GLY A 455 -48.83 -17.24 27.79
C GLY A 455 -49.65 -18.19 28.66
N GLU A 456 -49.61 -19.48 28.36
CA GLU A 456 -50.27 -20.53 29.16
C GLU A 456 -49.71 -20.60 30.59
N TYR A 457 -48.39 -20.55 30.75
CA TYR A 457 -47.72 -20.51 32.05
C TYR A 457 -48.13 -19.29 32.88
N ASN A 458 -48.15 -18.10 32.28
CA ASN A 458 -48.58 -16.88 32.98
C ASN A 458 -50.06 -16.93 33.40
N THR A 459 -50.89 -17.57 32.59
CA THR A 459 -52.31 -17.80 32.90
C THR A 459 -52.47 -18.78 34.07
N ILE A 460 -51.72 -19.89 34.06
CA ILE A 460 -51.68 -20.86 35.16
C ILE A 460 -51.12 -20.22 36.43
N LYS A 461 -50.06 -19.41 36.34
CA LYS A 461 -49.46 -18.69 37.46
C LYS A 461 -50.46 -17.73 38.11
N LYS A 462 -51.23 -16.99 37.30
CA LYS A 462 -52.30 -16.12 37.79
C LYS A 462 -53.42 -16.92 38.47
N ASN A 463 -53.89 -18.00 37.84
CA ASN A 463 -54.87 -18.90 38.44
C ASN A 463 -54.39 -19.52 39.77
N LEU A 464 -53.10 -19.85 39.88
CA LEU A 464 -52.50 -20.38 41.10
C LEU A 464 -52.42 -19.31 42.21
N GLN A 465 -52.13 -18.06 41.86
CA GLN A 465 -52.17 -16.93 42.79
C GLN A 465 -53.59 -16.66 43.28
N ASP A 466 -54.58 -16.68 42.37
CA ASP A 466 -55.99 -16.48 42.72
C ASP A 466 -56.50 -17.63 43.61
N LYS A 467 -56.20 -18.89 43.28
CA LYS A 467 -56.46 -20.06 44.14
C LYS A 467 -55.75 -19.98 45.49
N SER A 468 -54.51 -19.49 45.54
CA SER A 468 -53.78 -19.29 46.79
C SER A 468 -54.42 -18.20 47.66
N LYS A 469 -54.98 -17.16 47.05
CA LYS A 469 -55.71 -16.10 47.75
C LYS A 469 -57.04 -16.62 48.29
N GLU A 470 -57.79 -17.36 47.47
CA GLU A 470 -59.02 -18.06 47.85
C GLU A 470 -58.76 -19.06 49.00
N LEU A 471 -57.65 -19.80 48.97
CA LEU A 471 -57.24 -20.70 50.05
C LEU A 471 -56.88 -19.94 51.34
N LYS A 472 -56.20 -18.78 51.25
CA LYS A 472 -55.92 -17.93 52.42
C LYS A 472 -57.19 -17.35 53.03
N GLU A 473 -58.14 -16.95 52.21
CA GLU A 473 -59.46 -16.48 52.64
C GLU A 473 -60.24 -17.62 53.33
N LYS A 474 -60.32 -18.80 52.70
CA LYS A 474 -60.93 -20.01 53.32
C LYS A 474 -60.22 -20.47 54.59
N THR A 475 -58.90 -20.32 54.68
CA THR A 475 -58.12 -20.63 55.89
C THR A 475 -58.42 -19.63 57.01
N SER A 476 -58.60 -18.35 56.67
CA SER A 476 -59.00 -17.32 57.62
C SER A 476 -60.44 -17.52 58.10
N GLU A 477 -61.32 -17.96 57.21
CA GLU A 477 -62.70 -18.36 57.51
C GLU A 477 -62.75 -19.61 58.41
N PHE A 478 -61.91 -20.61 58.13
CA PHE A 478 -61.73 -21.78 58.99
C PHE A 478 -61.16 -21.41 60.37
N LEU A 479 -60.20 -20.49 60.45
CA LEU A 479 -59.68 -20.00 61.73
C LEU A 479 -60.74 -19.22 62.51
N LYS A 480 -61.61 -18.45 61.84
CA LYS A 480 -62.77 -17.80 62.47
C LYS A 480 -63.77 -18.83 62.99
N LEU A 481 -64.15 -19.81 62.17
CA LEU A 481 -65.02 -20.92 62.58
C LEU A 481 -64.41 -21.78 63.69
N ASN A 482 -63.08 -21.95 63.70
CA ASN A 482 -62.38 -22.66 64.75
C ASN A 482 -62.33 -21.85 66.04
N ASN A 483 -62.18 -20.52 65.96
CA ASN A 483 -62.31 -19.65 67.11
C ASN A 483 -63.75 -19.63 67.64
N GLU A 484 -64.77 -19.58 66.77
CA GLU A 484 -66.18 -19.72 67.14
C GLU A 484 -66.49 -21.09 67.77
N LYS A 485 -65.92 -22.18 67.23
CA LYS A 485 -66.00 -23.51 67.84
C LYS A 485 -65.34 -23.53 69.22
N THR A 486 -64.19 -22.89 69.39
CA THR A 486 -63.48 -22.83 70.67
C THR A 486 -64.27 -21.98 71.68
N ASP A 487 -64.92 -20.90 71.22
CA ASP A 487 -65.80 -20.06 72.04
C ASP A 487 -67.11 -20.79 72.39
N LEU A 488 -67.68 -21.58 71.47
CA LEU A 488 -68.82 -22.47 71.73
C LEU A 488 -68.44 -23.62 72.67
N GLU A 489 -67.25 -24.22 72.55
CA GLU A 489 -66.73 -25.24 73.49
C GLU A 489 -66.50 -24.63 74.89
N LYS A 490 -66.08 -23.36 74.95
CA LYS A 490 -65.98 -22.59 76.18
C LYS A 490 -67.36 -22.26 76.76
N GLN A 491 -68.34 -21.88 75.93
CA GLN A 491 -69.73 -21.70 76.34
C GLN A 491 -70.38 -23.02 76.79
N VAL A 492 -70.07 -24.16 76.17
CA VAL A 492 -70.56 -25.49 76.57
C VAL A 492 -69.94 -25.92 77.90
N LYS A 493 -68.64 -25.65 78.12
CA LYS A 493 -68.02 -25.81 79.45
C LYS A 493 -68.69 -24.91 80.47
N GLU A 494 -68.81 -23.61 80.18
CA GLU A 494 -69.53 -22.65 81.04
C GLU A 494 -70.99 -23.06 81.29
N PHE A 495 -71.70 -23.65 80.34
CA PHE A 495 -73.04 -24.21 80.51
C PHE A 495 -73.04 -25.49 81.34
N THR A 496 -72.01 -26.33 81.24
CA THR A 496 -71.86 -27.57 82.02
C THR A 496 -71.49 -27.25 83.49
N GLU A 497 -70.64 -26.25 83.70
CA GLU A 497 -70.34 -25.65 85.01
C GLU A 497 -71.57 -24.91 85.57
N LYS A 498 -72.30 -24.13 84.76
CA LYS A 498 -73.59 -23.51 85.15
C LYS A 498 -74.67 -24.53 85.46
N GLN A 499 -74.72 -25.67 84.78
CA GLN A 499 -75.69 -26.74 85.04
C GLN A 499 -75.39 -27.44 86.38
N LYS A 500 -74.10 -27.63 86.72
CA LYS A 500 -73.66 -28.09 88.05
C LYS A 500 -73.90 -27.06 89.15
N GLU A 501 -73.73 -25.77 88.86
CA GLU A 501 -74.10 -24.70 89.79
C GLU A 501 -75.62 -24.56 89.93
N LEU A 502 -76.41 -24.64 88.87
CA LEU A 502 -77.88 -24.58 88.89
C LEU A 502 -78.48 -25.77 89.66
N LEU A 503 -77.85 -26.95 89.64
CA LEU A 503 -78.27 -28.09 90.47
C LEU A 503 -77.99 -27.88 91.97
N LYS A 504 -76.95 -27.10 92.31
CA LYS A 504 -76.69 -26.63 93.70
C LYS A 504 -77.57 -25.43 94.08
N LYS A 505 -77.83 -24.53 93.13
CA LYS A 505 -78.64 -23.32 93.28
C LYS A 505 -80.15 -23.63 93.29
N GLN A 506 -80.63 -24.71 92.67
CA GLN A 506 -82.01 -25.21 92.79
C GLN A 506 -82.32 -25.69 94.23
N ASN A 507 -81.33 -26.24 94.94
CA ASN A 507 -81.46 -26.66 96.33
C ASN A 507 -81.30 -25.49 97.33
N GLN A 508 -80.68 -24.37 96.91
CA GLN A 508 -80.46 -23.17 97.73
C GLN A 508 -81.48 -22.04 97.45
N LEU A 509 -81.99 -21.91 96.22
CA LEU A 509 -83.08 -21.01 95.81
C LEU A 509 -84.44 -21.45 96.38
N SER A 510 -84.61 -22.72 96.78
CA SER A 510 -85.78 -23.14 97.56
C SER A 510 -85.80 -22.56 98.99
N SER A 511 -84.69 -21.99 99.46
CA SER A 511 -84.55 -21.34 100.77
C SER A 511 -84.32 -19.81 100.68
N GLU A 512 -83.74 -19.29 99.59
CA GLU A 512 -83.45 -17.85 99.40
C GLU A 512 -84.52 -17.06 98.60
N ILE A 513 -85.53 -17.73 97.98
CA ILE A 513 -86.73 -17.07 97.40
C ILE A 513 -87.55 -16.28 98.44
N LYS A 514 -87.29 -16.46 99.74
CA LYS A 514 -87.95 -15.68 100.81
C LYS A 514 -87.27 -14.34 101.17
N GLU A 515 -86.08 -14.00 100.65
CA GLU A 515 -85.32 -12.86 101.23
C GLU A 515 -84.69 -11.85 100.25
N ILE A 516 -84.60 -12.12 98.94
CA ILE A 516 -83.94 -11.21 97.96
C ILE A 516 -84.94 -10.66 96.92
N GLU A 517 -86.12 -10.28 97.39
CA GLU A 517 -86.96 -9.23 96.75
C GLU A 517 -86.36 -7.81 96.96
N SER A 518 -85.24 -7.68 97.69
CA SER A 518 -84.81 -6.39 98.26
C SER A 518 -83.58 -5.71 97.62
N LYS A 519 -82.74 -6.36 96.79
CA LYS A 519 -81.38 -5.83 96.52
C LYS A 519 -80.96 -5.79 95.03
N THR A 520 -81.87 -5.35 94.15
CA THR A 520 -81.66 -5.31 92.69
C THR A 520 -80.95 -4.07 92.13
N SER A 521 -80.59 -3.04 92.90
CA SER A 521 -80.33 -1.72 92.26
C SER A 521 -78.89 -1.22 92.12
N GLU A 522 -77.85 -1.96 92.49
CA GLU A 522 -76.52 -1.35 92.56
C GLU A 522 -75.42 -2.21 91.95
N ILE A 523 -74.39 -1.53 91.45
CA ILE A 523 -73.13 -2.08 90.92
C ILE A 523 -73.13 -2.28 89.38
N LYS A 524 -73.54 -1.20 88.74
CA LYS A 524 -73.27 -0.78 87.36
C LYS A 524 -71.91 -0.03 87.25
N SER A 525 -70.78 -0.51 87.79
CA SER A 525 -69.50 0.16 87.51
C SER A 525 -68.26 -0.68 87.74
N LYS A 526 -67.24 -0.40 86.91
CA LYS A 526 -65.80 -0.78 87.03
C LYS A 526 -65.36 -2.02 86.27
N LEU A 527 -65.41 -1.84 84.95
CA LEU A 527 -64.50 -2.43 83.97
C LEU A 527 -63.21 -1.56 83.93
N LEU A 528 -62.01 -2.13 84.13
CA LEU A 528 -60.72 -1.75 83.49
C LEU A 528 -59.50 -2.48 84.11
N LYS A 529 -58.73 -3.21 83.26
CA LYS A 529 -57.24 -3.20 83.08
C LYS A 529 -56.65 -4.51 82.52
N ASP A 530 -56.04 -4.52 81.32
CA ASP A 530 -54.59 -4.34 81.10
C ASP A 530 -54.09 -4.66 79.65
N ASP A 531 -53.17 -3.79 79.19
CA ASP A 531 -52.55 -3.64 77.86
C ASP A 531 -51.02 -3.57 78.02
N GLN A 532 -50.28 -4.64 77.68
CA GLN A 532 -48.81 -4.68 77.79
C GLN A 532 -48.13 -5.57 76.73
N GLY A 533 -48.82 -5.95 75.65
CA GLY A 533 -48.27 -6.82 74.59
C GLY A 533 -47.62 -6.08 73.42
N LEU A 534 -47.88 -4.78 73.28
CA LEU A 534 -47.62 -4.00 72.06
C LEU A 534 -46.19 -3.44 71.93
N LYS A 535 -45.30 -3.63 72.92
CA LYS A 535 -44.01 -2.94 72.98
C LYS A 535 -42.85 -3.63 72.24
N ASN A 536 -42.89 -4.95 72.02
CA ASN A 536 -41.73 -5.70 71.49
C ASN A 536 -41.68 -5.83 69.96
N ILE A 537 -42.74 -5.45 69.24
CA ILE A 537 -42.80 -5.53 67.77
C ILE A 537 -42.14 -4.32 67.08
N LYS A 538 -41.90 -3.23 67.83
CA LYS A 538 -41.41 -1.95 67.27
C LYS A 538 -39.90 -1.93 66.97
N GLU A 539 -39.07 -2.67 67.70
CA GLU A 539 -37.59 -2.64 67.53
C GLU A 539 -37.08 -3.40 66.30
N VAL A 540 -37.81 -4.41 65.81
CA VAL A 540 -37.39 -5.22 64.63
C VAL A 540 -37.63 -4.47 63.32
N ILE A 541 -38.59 -3.55 63.29
CA ILE A 541 -38.95 -2.76 62.09
C ILE A 541 -37.91 -1.66 61.81
N ASP A 542 -37.27 -1.10 62.84
CA ASP A 542 -36.32 0.00 62.70
C ASP A 542 -34.96 -0.45 62.11
N GLY A 543 -34.53 -1.70 62.36
CA GLY A 543 -33.27 -2.24 61.82
C GLY A 543 -33.27 -2.57 60.32
N LEU A 544 -34.44 -2.88 59.75
CA LEU A 544 -34.58 -3.16 58.30
C LEU A 544 -34.67 -1.88 57.46
N ASN A 545 -35.19 -0.78 58.02
CA ASN A 545 -35.28 0.52 57.34
C ASN A 545 -33.91 1.22 57.19
N GLN A 546 -32.93 0.92 58.05
CA GLN A 546 -31.58 1.48 57.95
C GLN A 546 -30.80 0.94 56.74
N LYS A 547 -30.98 -0.34 56.40
CA LYS A 547 -30.26 -1.00 55.29
C LYS A 547 -30.80 -0.64 53.91
N ILE A 548 -32.07 -0.22 53.83
CA ILE A 548 -32.71 0.28 52.60
C ILE A 548 -32.20 1.69 52.24
N SER A 549 -31.86 2.52 53.24
CA SER A 549 -31.34 3.89 53.02
C SER A 549 -29.91 3.92 52.46
N GLU A 550 -29.05 2.95 52.84
CA GLU A 550 -27.67 2.86 52.36
C GLU A 550 -27.55 2.44 50.88
N LEU A 551 -28.45 1.55 50.42
CA LEU A 551 -28.53 1.14 49.01
C LEU A 551 -29.05 2.27 48.11
N LYS A 552 -29.91 3.16 48.63
CA LYS A 552 -30.42 4.33 47.91
C LYS A 552 -29.33 5.38 47.67
N HIS A 553 -28.46 5.61 48.67
CA HIS A 553 -27.37 6.56 48.56
C HIS A 553 -26.26 6.13 47.58
N THR A 554 -26.05 4.81 47.43
CA THR A 554 -25.10 4.23 46.47
C THR A 554 -25.58 4.38 45.03
N ASN A 555 -26.88 4.26 44.79
CA ASN A 555 -27.49 4.44 43.47
C ASN A 555 -27.47 5.91 43.02
N ASP A 556 -27.75 6.87 43.92
CA ASP A 556 -27.70 8.31 43.61
C ASP A 556 -26.28 8.82 43.29
N ASN A 557 -25.24 8.19 43.84
CA ASN A 557 -23.84 8.52 43.53
C ASN A 557 -23.40 7.99 42.16
N LEU A 558 -23.96 6.86 41.71
CA LEU A 558 -23.72 6.34 40.36
C LEU A 558 -24.43 7.19 39.29
N THR A 559 -25.65 7.68 39.56
CA THR A 559 -26.35 8.62 38.66
C THR A 559 -25.58 9.94 38.49
N LYS A 560 -25.13 10.57 39.59
CA LYS A 560 -24.31 11.79 39.53
C LYS A 560 -22.95 11.61 38.85
N ALA A 561 -22.36 10.41 38.91
CA ALA A 561 -21.12 10.09 38.21
C ALA A 561 -21.33 9.86 36.71
N ASN A 562 -22.54 9.47 36.30
CA ASN A 562 -22.91 9.29 34.91
C ASN A 562 -23.29 10.64 34.26
N ASP A 563 -24.06 11.48 34.96
CA ASP A 563 -24.41 12.83 34.49
C ASP A 563 -23.15 13.70 34.27
N LYS A 564 -22.13 13.58 35.14
CA LYS A 564 -20.82 14.24 34.93
C LYS A 564 -20.05 13.72 33.74
N LYS A 565 -20.25 12.47 33.32
CA LYS A 565 -19.60 11.91 32.12
C LYS A 565 -20.31 12.39 30.85
N ASP A 566 -21.63 12.55 30.91
CA ASP A 566 -22.41 13.13 29.82
C ASP A 566 -22.09 14.63 29.64
N ASP A 567 -21.92 15.40 30.73
CA ASP A 567 -21.45 16.79 30.66
C ASP A 567 -20.04 16.93 30.05
N ILE A 568 -19.14 15.98 30.36
CA ILE A 568 -17.78 15.94 29.76
C ILE A 568 -17.85 15.55 28.28
N ALA A 569 -18.76 14.65 27.90
CA ALA A 569 -18.99 14.28 26.51
C ALA A 569 -19.55 15.46 25.69
N ASP A 570 -20.48 16.23 26.27
CA ASP A 570 -21.04 17.44 25.66
C ASP A 570 -20.00 18.58 25.55
N GLN A 571 -19.14 18.76 26.56
CA GLN A 571 -18.01 19.69 26.47
C GLN A 571 -16.99 19.29 25.41
N LYS A 572 -16.69 17.99 25.28
CA LYS A 572 -15.79 17.48 24.24
C LYS A 572 -16.42 17.58 22.85
N ALA A 573 -17.73 17.39 22.72
CA ALA A 573 -18.45 17.62 21.47
C ALA A 573 -18.44 19.10 21.08
N ALA A 574 -18.58 20.02 22.04
CA ALA A 574 -18.47 21.45 21.81
C ALA A 574 -17.05 21.87 21.39
N GLU A 575 -15.99 21.35 22.03
CA GLU A 575 -14.60 21.56 21.59
C GLU A 575 -14.36 21.06 20.16
N ILE A 576 -14.95 19.93 19.76
CA ILE A 576 -14.88 19.41 18.39
C ILE A 576 -15.58 20.36 17.41
N VAL A 577 -16.75 20.88 17.76
CA VAL A 577 -17.48 21.85 16.93
C VAL A 577 -16.71 23.17 16.78
N ASP A 578 -16.07 23.65 17.84
CA ASP A 578 -15.25 24.86 17.78
C ASP A 578 -13.95 24.64 16.97
N LEU A 579 -13.33 23.46 17.06
CA LEU A 579 -12.22 23.09 16.18
C LEU A 579 -12.65 23.00 14.71
N ILE A 580 -13.86 22.49 14.41
CA ILE A 580 -14.42 22.47 13.06
C ILE A 580 -14.61 23.90 12.55
N LYS A 581 -15.16 24.81 13.35
CA LYS A 581 -15.27 26.23 12.98
C LYS A 581 -13.91 26.88 12.77
N GLU A 582 -12.89 26.55 13.57
CA GLU A 582 -11.54 27.08 13.39
C GLU A 582 -10.91 26.58 12.08
N ILE A 583 -11.17 25.32 11.72
CA ILE A 583 -10.78 24.72 10.43
C ILE A 583 -11.49 25.44 9.28
N GLU A 584 -12.80 25.62 9.32
CA GLU A 584 -13.57 26.34 8.29
C GLU A 584 -13.08 27.80 8.13
N THR A 585 -12.74 28.46 9.24
CA THR A 585 -12.20 29.83 9.23
C THR A 585 -10.81 29.86 8.56
N LYS A 586 -9.96 28.87 8.84
CA LYS A 586 -8.64 28.72 8.20
C LYS A 586 -8.77 28.38 6.72
N GLU A 587 -9.71 27.52 6.32
CA GLU A 587 -9.99 27.22 4.91
C GLU A 587 -10.45 28.45 4.13
N THR A 588 -11.31 29.28 4.75
CA THR A 588 -11.74 30.55 4.14
C THR A 588 -10.55 31.51 3.96
N LYS A 589 -9.64 31.54 4.94
CA LYS A 589 -8.42 32.37 4.88
C LYS A 589 -7.41 31.85 3.85
N ILE A 590 -7.30 30.53 3.68
CA ILE A 590 -6.53 29.90 2.60
C ILE A 590 -7.11 30.29 1.25
N SER A 591 -8.44 30.26 1.08
CA SER A 591 -9.10 30.68 -0.16
C SER A 591 -8.86 32.16 -0.49
N GLN A 592 -8.82 33.03 0.52
CA GLN A 592 -8.45 34.44 0.36
C GLN A 592 -6.98 34.61 -0.03
N LEU A 593 -6.06 33.92 0.64
CA LEU A 593 -4.64 33.94 0.29
C LEU A 593 -4.38 33.40 -1.13
N ASP A 594 -5.13 32.40 -1.58
CA ASP A 594 -5.05 31.89 -2.94
C ASP A 594 -5.50 32.92 -4.00
N LYS A 595 -6.53 33.72 -3.67
CA LYS A 595 -6.94 34.86 -4.52
C LYS A 595 -5.86 35.94 -4.55
N GLU A 596 -5.26 36.27 -3.41
CA GLU A 596 -4.16 37.24 -3.32
C GLU A 596 -2.94 36.76 -4.10
N ILE A 597 -2.56 35.48 -3.98
CA ILE A 597 -1.46 34.88 -4.76
C ILE A 597 -1.72 34.98 -6.27
N ARG A 598 -2.97 34.76 -6.73
CA ARG A 598 -3.31 34.94 -8.15
C ARG A 598 -3.17 36.39 -8.61
N ILE A 599 -3.60 37.35 -7.79
CA ILE A 599 -3.44 38.78 -8.06
C ILE A 599 -1.95 39.15 -8.12
N VAL A 600 -1.16 38.69 -7.14
CA VAL A 600 0.29 38.94 -7.08
C VAL A 600 1.02 38.30 -8.26
N ARG A 601 0.66 37.08 -8.67
CA ARG A 601 1.22 36.44 -9.87
C ARG A 601 0.90 37.19 -11.15
N LYS A 602 -0.34 37.69 -11.29
CA LYS A 602 -0.73 38.51 -12.44
C LYS A 602 0.08 39.82 -12.48
N LYS A 603 0.20 40.49 -11.33
CA LYS A 603 0.98 41.71 -11.18
C LYS A 603 2.48 41.49 -11.39
N HIS A 604 3.03 40.37 -10.95
CA HIS A 604 4.42 40.00 -11.20
C HIS A 604 4.68 39.75 -12.70
N LYS A 605 3.74 39.11 -13.41
CA LYS A 605 3.83 38.93 -14.85
C LYS A 605 3.78 40.26 -15.61
N GLU A 606 2.91 41.18 -15.19
CA GLU A 606 2.84 42.54 -15.74
C GLU A 606 4.15 43.32 -15.47
N LEU A 607 4.68 43.25 -14.25
CA LEU A 607 5.94 43.90 -13.88
C LEU A 607 7.15 43.31 -14.61
N SER A 608 7.18 42.00 -14.86
CA SER A 608 8.25 41.36 -15.62
C SER A 608 8.28 41.78 -17.09
N ILE A 609 7.11 42.03 -17.71
CA ILE A 609 7.02 42.58 -19.07
C ILE A 609 7.46 44.06 -19.08
N ILE A 610 7.04 44.83 -18.07
CA ILE A 610 7.50 46.22 -17.88
C ILE A 610 9.03 46.27 -17.73
N GLU A 611 9.61 45.41 -16.91
CA GLU A 611 11.06 45.31 -16.67
C GLU A 611 11.83 45.02 -17.97
N SER A 612 11.40 44.01 -18.73
CA SER A 612 12.04 43.66 -20.00
C SER A 612 11.95 44.79 -21.05
N ASN A 613 10.80 45.48 -21.13
CA ASN A 613 10.63 46.60 -22.05
C ASN A 613 11.45 47.84 -21.63
N LEU A 614 11.61 48.09 -20.32
CA LEU A 614 12.47 49.16 -19.80
C LEU A 614 13.95 48.85 -20.04
N GLU A 615 14.36 47.60 -19.91
CA GLU A 615 15.72 47.15 -20.19
C GLU A 615 16.08 47.35 -21.68
N LEU A 616 15.20 46.93 -22.59
CA LEU A 616 15.35 47.17 -24.04
C LEU A 616 15.38 48.67 -24.39
N SER A 617 14.54 49.48 -23.74
CA SER A 617 14.55 50.93 -23.92
C SER A 617 15.83 51.57 -23.42
N SER A 618 16.37 51.11 -22.28
CA SER A 618 17.65 51.56 -21.73
C SER A 618 18.80 51.24 -22.67
N GLU A 619 18.87 50.03 -23.22
CA GLU A 619 19.91 49.63 -24.19
C GLU A 619 19.86 50.49 -25.46
N LYS A 620 18.67 50.70 -26.03
CA LYS A 620 18.49 51.57 -27.21
C LYS A 620 18.85 53.03 -26.90
N THR A 621 18.53 53.50 -25.69
CA THR A 621 18.91 54.84 -25.20
C THR A 621 20.43 54.99 -25.12
N ASP A 622 21.12 54.01 -24.55
CA ASP A 622 22.59 54.00 -24.46
C ASP A 622 23.26 53.98 -25.83
N GLU A 623 22.69 53.24 -26.79
CA GLU A 623 23.18 53.23 -28.18
C GLU A 623 23.06 54.60 -28.85
N ILE A 624 21.92 55.29 -28.69
CA ILE A 624 21.72 56.63 -29.26
C ILE A 624 22.61 57.65 -28.56
N ILE A 625 22.74 57.60 -27.24
CA ILE A 625 23.65 58.47 -26.49
C ILE A 625 25.09 58.29 -26.98
N LYS A 626 25.52 57.06 -27.28
CA LYS A 626 26.84 56.78 -27.86
C LYS A 626 27.00 57.43 -29.24
N LYS A 627 25.98 57.37 -30.11
CA LYS A 627 25.97 58.05 -31.42
C LYS A 627 26.03 59.57 -31.29
N ILE A 628 25.28 60.16 -30.34
CA ILE A 628 25.33 61.61 -30.05
C ILE A 628 26.73 62.02 -29.57
N LYS A 629 27.32 61.27 -28.63
CA LYS A 629 28.69 61.52 -28.14
C LYS A 629 29.71 61.48 -29.28
N GLN A 630 29.60 60.50 -30.17
CA GLN A 630 30.48 60.37 -31.32
C GLN A 630 30.34 61.56 -32.28
N GLU A 631 29.12 62.02 -32.57
CA GLU A 631 28.92 63.18 -33.44
C GLU A 631 29.31 64.52 -32.81
N LEU A 632 29.19 64.66 -31.49
CA LEU A 632 29.74 65.82 -30.78
C LEU A 632 31.28 65.85 -30.87
N GLU A 633 31.95 64.70 -30.75
CA GLU A 633 33.40 64.61 -30.91
C GLU A 633 33.83 64.92 -32.35
N ASN A 634 33.10 64.42 -33.35
CA ASN A 634 33.33 64.77 -34.75
C ASN A 634 33.17 66.28 -34.99
N THR A 635 32.10 66.89 -34.46
CA THR A 635 31.84 68.34 -34.55
C THR A 635 32.99 69.14 -33.95
N LYS A 636 33.48 68.73 -32.77
CA LYS A 636 34.63 69.35 -32.09
C LYS A 636 35.92 69.25 -32.92
N ASN A 637 36.18 68.11 -33.54
CA ASN A 637 37.35 67.93 -34.40
C ASN A 637 37.26 68.80 -35.67
N THR A 638 36.10 68.84 -36.31
CA THR A 638 35.82 69.72 -37.46
C THR A 638 35.96 71.21 -37.07
N TRP A 639 35.60 71.58 -35.84
CA TRP A 639 35.82 72.93 -35.29
C TRP A 639 37.28 73.28 -35.11
N ASN A 640 38.07 72.38 -34.56
CA ASN A 640 39.51 72.61 -34.47
C ASN A 640 40.13 72.79 -35.87
N GLU A 641 39.69 72.01 -36.86
CA GLU A 641 40.11 72.16 -38.26
C GLU A 641 39.72 73.54 -38.83
N MET A 642 38.48 73.97 -38.62
CA MET A 642 37.97 75.27 -39.05
C MET A 642 38.76 76.44 -38.46
N VAL A 643 39.07 76.39 -37.16
CA VAL A 643 39.86 77.42 -36.48
C VAL A 643 41.27 77.51 -37.08
N LEU A 644 41.91 76.38 -37.36
CA LEU A 644 43.22 76.34 -38.01
C LEU A 644 43.18 76.95 -39.42
N LYS A 645 42.19 76.58 -40.24
CA LYS A 645 42.04 77.12 -41.61
C LYS A 645 41.68 78.61 -41.63
N ASN A 646 40.84 79.07 -40.70
CA ASN A 646 40.55 80.49 -40.53
C ASN A 646 41.79 81.28 -40.10
N THR A 647 42.66 80.71 -39.27
CA THR A 647 43.92 81.34 -38.88
C THR A 647 44.88 81.45 -40.09
N ASP A 648 44.92 80.42 -40.93
CA ASP A 648 45.77 80.36 -42.12
C ASP A 648 45.31 81.33 -43.23
N ILE A 649 43.99 81.42 -43.50
CA ILE A 649 43.48 82.42 -44.45
C ILE A 649 43.68 83.84 -43.92
N LYS A 650 43.54 84.07 -42.61
CA LYS A 650 43.79 85.38 -42.00
C LYS A 650 45.23 85.84 -42.24
N LYS A 651 46.24 84.97 -42.03
CA LYS A 651 47.64 85.28 -42.39
C LYS A 651 47.78 85.71 -43.85
N THR A 652 47.11 85.00 -44.75
CA THR A 652 47.16 85.27 -46.20
C THR A 652 46.49 86.60 -46.55
N ILE A 653 45.39 86.95 -45.86
CA ILE A 653 44.72 88.25 -45.99
C ILE A 653 45.60 89.36 -45.41
N ASP A 654 46.27 89.13 -44.28
CA ASP A 654 47.20 90.09 -43.68
C ASP A 654 48.39 90.37 -44.62
N GLU A 655 48.93 89.35 -45.30
CA GLU A 655 49.93 89.49 -46.37
C GLU A 655 49.41 90.32 -47.56
N PHE A 656 48.16 90.08 -47.98
CA PHE A 656 47.51 90.88 -49.03
C PHE A 656 47.41 92.36 -48.61
N ILE A 657 46.97 92.62 -47.37
CA ILE A 657 46.85 93.97 -46.81
C ILE A 657 48.22 94.66 -46.73
N GLN A 658 49.26 93.95 -46.28
CA GLN A 658 50.63 94.49 -46.25
C GLN A 658 51.14 94.86 -47.64
N THR A 659 50.92 93.99 -48.64
CA THR A 659 51.31 94.22 -50.03
C THR A 659 50.56 95.43 -50.62
N THR A 660 49.26 95.53 -50.33
CA THR A 660 48.42 96.68 -50.73
C THR A 660 48.91 97.98 -50.10
N LYS A 661 49.29 97.96 -48.81
CA LYS A 661 49.84 99.14 -48.10
C LYS A 661 51.16 99.62 -48.71
N LYS A 662 52.06 98.70 -49.10
CA LYS A 662 53.31 99.06 -49.81
C LYS A 662 53.04 99.70 -51.16
N TRP A 663 52.07 99.16 -51.91
CA TRP A 663 51.66 99.73 -53.19
C TRP A 663 51.10 101.17 -53.07
N LEU A 664 50.41 101.48 -51.97
CA LEU A 664 49.85 102.81 -51.70
C LEU A 664 50.89 103.83 -51.18
N ASP A 665 52.15 103.45 -50.98
CA ASP A 665 53.23 104.40 -50.64
C ASP A 665 53.55 105.28 -51.87
N PRO A 666 53.39 106.61 -51.79
CA PRO A 666 53.66 107.53 -52.90
C PRO A 666 55.05 107.40 -53.52
N LYS A 667 56.05 106.88 -52.77
CA LYS A 667 57.43 106.69 -53.25
C LYS A 667 57.58 105.49 -54.19
N GLU A 668 56.62 104.56 -54.22
CA GLU A 668 56.72 103.31 -54.99
C GLU A 668 55.74 103.23 -56.18
N LEU A 669 54.77 104.16 -56.26
CA LEU A 669 53.58 104.09 -57.12
C LEU A 669 53.86 103.95 -58.63
N SER A 670 55.02 104.40 -59.12
CA SER A 670 55.36 104.45 -60.55
C SER A 670 56.35 103.37 -61.01
N ILE A 671 57.16 102.78 -60.12
CA ILE A 671 58.32 101.95 -60.52
C ILE A 671 58.01 100.44 -60.41
N HIS A 672 57.07 100.05 -59.53
CA HIS A 672 56.82 98.63 -59.22
C HIS A 672 55.36 98.19 -59.40
N TYR A 673 54.55 98.93 -60.16
CA TYR A 673 53.13 98.65 -60.37
C TYR A 673 52.85 97.21 -60.83
N SER A 674 53.53 96.71 -61.88
CA SER A 674 53.25 95.36 -62.40
C SER A 674 53.61 94.25 -61.41
N LYS A 675 54.66 94.47 -60.59
CA LYS A 675 55.10 93.53 -59.55
C LYS A 675 54.03 93.40 -58.47
N TYR A 676 53.56 94.53 -57.93
CA TYR A 676 52.55 94.52 -56.88
C TYR A 676 51.20 93.97 -57.35
N VAL A 677 50.78 94.28 -58.57
CA VAL A 677 49.55 93.71 -59.16
C VAL A 677 49.68 92.19 -59.34
N SER A 678 50.84 91.69 -59.80
CA SER A 678 51.09 90.26 -59.94
C SER A 678 51.06 89.55 -58.58
N GLU A 679 51.77 90.08 -57.57
CA GLU A 679 51.81 89.53 -56.21
C GLU A 679 50.41 89.54 -55.57
N MET A 680 49.66 90.65 -55.67
CA MET A 680 48.29 90.72 -55.17
C MET A 680 47.35 89.74 -55.89
N THR A 681 47.51 89.54 -57.20
CA THR A 681 46.68 88.58 -57.96
C THR A 681 46.94 87.14 -57.54
N GLU A 682 48.20 86.79 -57.29
CA GLU A 682 48.59 85.48 -56.78
C GLU A 682 48.07 85.24 -55.35
N ILE A 683 48.22 86.24 -54.46
CA ILE A 683 47.70 86.16 -53.09
C ILE A 683 46.17 86.08 -53.09
N LYS A 684 45.48 86.81 -53.97
CA LYS A 684 44.02 86.74 -54.15
C LYS A 684 43.56 85.34 -54.55
N TRP A 685 44.28 84.67 -55.44
CA TRP A 685 43.99 83.29 -55.82
C TRP A 685 44.16 82.33 -54.63
N LYS A 686 45.25 82.47 -53.87
CA LYS A 686 45.49 81.71 -52.63
C LYS A 686 44.39 81.94 -51.59
N ILE A 687 43.89 83.17 -51.43
CA ILE A 687 42.75 83.48 -50.55
C ILE A 687 41.48 82.76 -51.04
N ALA A 688 41.19 82.79 -52.33
CA ALA A 688 40.00 82.13 -52.90
C ALA A 688 40.05 80.60 -52.71
N GLU A 689 41.22 79.98 -52.91
CA GLU A 689 41.42 78.55 -52.68
C GLU A 689 41.24 78.18 -51.20
N LYS A 690 41.88 78.93 -50.29
CA LYS A 690 41.74 78.72 -48.83
C LYS A 690 40.29 78.94 -48.36
N TYR A 691 39.58 79.92 -48.93
CA TYR A 691 38.17 80.17 -48.64
C TYR A 691 37.27 79.01 -49.10
N LYS A 692 37.54 78.42 -50.26
CA LYS A 692 36.82 77.23 -50.73
C LYS A 692 36.98 76.04 -49.78
N ASN A 693 38.17 75.84 -49.21
CA ASN A 693 38.41 74.81 -48.20
C ASN A 693 37.61 75.07 -46.92
N ILE A 694 37.53 76.32 -46.47
CA ILE A 694 36.69 76.74 -45.34
C ILE A 694 35.21 76.46 -45.62
N GLN A 695 34.73 76.72 -46.85
CA GLN A 695 33.35 76.40 -47.23
C GLN A 695 33.06 74.90 -47.20
N GLN A 696 34.02 74.05 -47.60
CA GLN A 696 33.87 72.60 -47.51
C GLN A 696 33.79 72.11 -46.05
N ILE A 697 34.59 72.68 -45.15
CA ILE A 697 34.52 72.39 -43.71
C ILE A 697 33.18 72.86 -43.14
N ASN A 698 32.70 74.03 -43.57
CA ASN A 698 31.38 74.54 -43.16
C ASN A 698 30.22 73.65 -43.62
N ALA A 699 30.33 73.01 -44.79
CA ALA A 699 29.35 72.02 -45.23
C ALA A 699 29.31 70.79 -44.30
N LYS A 700 30.47 70.31 -43.84
CA LYS A 700 30.54 69.20 -42.86
C LYS A 700 29.84 69.55 -41.54
N PHE A 701 29.92 70.81 -41.10
CA PHE A 701 29.19 71.26 -39.90
C PHE A 701 27.67 71.20 -40.06
N LEU A 702 27.15 71.53 -41.24
CA LEU A 702 25.72 71.41 -41.53
C LEU A 702 25.28 69.94 -41.48
N ASP A 703 26.12 69.03 -41.98
CA ASP A 703 25.86 67.58 -41.89
C ASP A 703 25.89 67.07 -40.45
N HIS A 704 26.90 67.47 -39.65
CA HIS A 704 26.95 67.11 -38.22
C HIS A 704 25.75 67.63 -37.45
N LYS A 705 25.32 68.89 -37.72
CA LYS A 705 24.10 69.47 -37.12
C LYS A 705 22.88 68.62 -37.44
N LYS A 706 22.69 68.26 -38.72
CA LYS A 706 21.56 67.44 -39.17
C LYS A 706 21.57 66.05 -38.51
N ASN A 707 22.73 65.42 -38.41
CA ASN A 707 22.88 64.12 -37.74
C ASN A 707 22.58 64.20 -36.24
N LEU A 708 23.01 65.27 -35.57
CA LEU A 708 22.68 65.50 -34.16
C LEU A 708 21.17 65.70 -33.97
N GLU A 709 20.51 66.49 -34.82
CA GLU A 709 19.04 66.68 -34.78
C GLU A 709 18.29 65.36 -34.96
N ILE A 710 18.73 64.51 -35.89
CA ILE A 710 18.13 63.17 -36.10
C ILE A 710 18.32 62.29 -34.87
N ASN A 711 19.53 62.24 -34.31
CA ASN A 711 19.81 61.39 -33.16
C ASN A 711 19.08 61.87 -31.89
N ILE A 712 18.97 63.19 -31.68
CA ILE A 712 18.20 63.77 -30.57
C ILE A 712 16.70 63.48 -30.75
N SER A 713 16.14 63.64 -31.96
CA SER A 713 14.73 63.30 -32.21
C SER A 713 14.43 61.82 -32.00
N ASN A 714 15.38 60.94 -32.34
CA ASN A 714 15.25 59.51 -32.07
C ASN A 714 15.33 59.20 -30.57
N LEU A 715 16.19 59.91 -29.81
CA LEU A 715 16.25 59.79 -28.36
C LEU A 715 14.93 60.19 -27.70
N GLU A 716 14.38 61.35 -28.09
CA GLU A 716 13.09 61.85 -27.61
C GLU A 716 11.96 60.85 -27.86
N LYS A 717 11.90 60.28 -29.08
CA LYS A 717 10.89 59.26 -29.41
C LYS A 717 11.00 57.99 -28.56
N ILE A 718 12.21 57.52 -28.27
CA ILE A 718 12.41 56.31 -27.44
C ILE A 718 12.07 56.58 -25.99
N VAL A 719 12.44 57.75 -25.47
CA VAL A 719 12.11 58.18 -24.10
C VAL A 719 10.60 58.39 -23.95
N ASP A 720 9.95 59.05 -24.90
CA ASP A 720 8.49 59.24 -24.89
C ASP A 720 7.74 57.92 -25.03
N TYR A 721 8.25 56.99 -25.83
CA TYR A 721 7.68 55.65 -25.96
C TYR A 721 7.78 54.86 -24.64
N ALA A 722 8.91 54.97 -23.94
CA ALA A 722 9.12 54.36 -22.63
C ALA A 722 8.24 54.97 -21.52
N LEU A 723 7.89 56.25 -21.62
CA LEU A 723 7.10 56.91 -20.58
C LEU A 723 5.59 56.80 -20.78
N ASN A 724 5.11 56.67 -22.03
CA ASN A 724 3.68 56.82 -22.35
C ASN A 724 2.93 55.54 -22.75
N ASN A 725 3.61 54.42 -23.03
CA ASN A 725 2.93 53.18 -23.43
C ASN A 725 2.73 52.21 -22.25
N ASN A 726 1.50 51.70 -22.12
CA ASN A 726 1.20 50.57 -21.25
C ASN A 726 1.97 49.33 -21.77
N PHE A 727 3.08 49.01 -21.12
CA PHE A 727 4.01 47.90 -21.38
C PHE A 727 3.37 46.50 -21.22
N LEU A 728 2.32 46.20 -21.97
CA LEU A 728 1.60 44.92 -21.90
C LEU A 728 1.89 44.00 -23.10
N GLU A 729 2.65 44.49 -24.09
CA GLU A 729 3.14 43.71 -25.24
C GLU A 729 4.67 43.90 -25.39
N LEU A 730 5.34 42.85 -25.89
CA LEU A 730 6.78 42.85 -26.16
C LEU A 730 7.08 43.71 -27.38
N ILE A 731 8.09 44.58 -27.25
CA ILE A 731 8.54 45.47 -28.34
C ILE A 731 9.64 44.73 -29.12
N ASP A 732 9.42 44.48 -30.41
CA ASP A 732 10.45 43.98 -31.33
C ASP A 732 11.49 45.07 -31.69
#